data_AF-A0A9R1B1N1-F1
#
_entry.id   AF-A0A9R1B1N1-F1
#
_cell.length_a   1.000
_cell.length_b   1.000
_cell.length_c   1.000
_cell.angle_alpha   90.00
_cell.angle_beta   90.00
_cell.angle_gamma   90.00
#
_symmetry.space_group_name_H-M   'P 1'
#
loop_
_entity.id
_entity.type
_entity.pdbx_description
1 polymer ?
#
loop_
_entity_poly.entity_id
_entity_poly.type
_entity_poly.pdbx_seq_one_letter_code
_entity_poly.pdbx_strand_id
1 'polypeptide(L)'
;MHYISRFLAGFAIGFSRVWQISLVTLAIVPLIAIAGGTYAYVTIGLMARVRKSYVKAGEIAEEVIGNVRTVQAFVGEEKAVRTYREALLRTYKYGKRGGLAKGLGLGSMHSVLFLSWALLVWFTGIVVHKRISNGGESFTTMLNVVIAGLWSLGQAAPNISTFLRARTAAYPIFQMIERSTVNKSSSRAGRTLQAVEGNIHFRDVRFAYPSRPDVVILDRLSLDFPAGKIVALVGGSGSGKSTVVSLIERFYEPLSGAVLLDDHDIRDLDVKWLRGQIGLVNQEPALFATSIRENILYGKSDATADEIDHAAKLSEAITFINNLPERYETQVGERGIQLSGGQKQRIAISRAILKNPSILLLDEATSALDAESEKSVQEALDRVMVGRTTVVIAHRLSTIRNADTIAVVDGGRIVETGTHEQLMANPLSAYSSLIQLQEAAQLQRKPSFSHSTSITRPLSFKYSRELSRTSRGGSFRSDKDSISRYGAGEANDEGQGKGKPVSMKKLYSMVRPDWVFGVSGTLSAFVAGAQMPLFALGVTQALVSYYMGWETTKREVRKIATLFCGGAVLTVVFHVIEHLSFGIMGERLTLRVREKMFAAILRNEIGWFDSTTHTSSMLASRLETDATLVRTIVVDRSTILLQNVGMIVTSLIIAFILNWRITLVVLATYPLMVSGHISEKCS
;
A
#
# COMPACT_ATOMS: atom_id res chain seq x y z
N MET A 1 -16.92 -16.96 -20.77
CA MET A 1 -17.93 -17.55 -21.66
C MET A 1 -17.48 -17.64 -23.12
N HIS A 2 -17.11 -16.54 -23.80
CA HIS A 2 -16.68 -16.56 -25.22
C HIS A 2 -15.62 -17.64 -25.56
N TYR A 3 -14.52 -17.71 -24.80
CA TYR A 3 -13.46 -18.71 -25.05
C TYR A 3 -13.91 -20.15 -24.83
N ILE A 4 -14.75 -20.42 -23.82
CA ILE A 4 -15.30 -21.76 -23.57
C ILE A 4 -16.23 -22.18 -24.71
N SER A 5 -17.02 -21.25 -25.25
CA SER A 5 -17.87 -21.51 -26.42
C SER A 5 -17.05 -21.87 -27.66
N ARG A 6 -15.96 -21.12 -27.95
CA ARG A 6 -15.03 -21.43 -29.06
C ARG A 6 -14.36 -22.79 -28.89
N PHE A 7 -14.00 -23.15 -27.65
CA PHE A 7 -13.45 -24.46 -27.33
C PHE A 7 -14.43 -25.58 -27.71
N LEU A 8 -15.66 -25.49 -27.21
CA LEU A 8 -16.70 -26.50 -27.47
C LEU A 8 -17.06 -26.59 -28.95
N ALA A 9 -17.25 -25.45 -29.62
CA ALA A 9 -17.55 -25.40 -31.05
C ALA A 9 -16.42 -25.97 -31.91
N GLY A 10 -15.15 -25.66 -31.58
CA GLY A 10 -13.98 -26.16 -32.30
C GLY A 10 -13.89 -27.69 -32.27
N PHE A 11 -14.10 -28.30 -31.11
CA PHE A 11 -14.13 -29.76 -30.98
C PHE A 11 -15.38 -30.39 -31.60
N ALA A 12 -16.56 -29.78 -31.47
CA ALA A 12 -17.78 -30.28 -32.10
C ALA A 12 -17.66 -30.32 -33.63
N ILE A 13 -17.14 -29.26 -34.24
CA ILE A 13 -16.85 -29.22 -35.68
C ILE A 13 -15.79 -30.26 -36.05
N GLY A 14 -14.74 -30.41 -35.24
CA GLY A 14 -13.72 -31.43 -35.49
C GLY A 14 -14.26 -32.86 -35.46
N PHE A 15 -15.05 -33.22 -34.45
CA PHE A 15 -15.63 -34.56 -34.30
C PHE A 15 -16.66 -34.89 -35.39
N SER A 16 -17.42 -33.89 -35.86
CA SER A 16 -18.38 -34.09 -36.95
C SER A 16 -17.73 -34.28 -38.33
N ARG A 17 -16.51 -33.78 -38.55
CA ARG A 17 -15.79 -33.92 -39.83
C ARG A 17 -14.85 -35.10 -39.84
N VAL A 18 -13.78 -35.04 -39.03
CA VAL A 18 -12.75 -36.09 -38.98
C VAL A 18 -12.45 -36.41 -37.51
N TRP A 19 -13.21 -37.36 -36.98
CA TRP A 19 -13.14 -37.73 -35.56
C TRP A 19 -11.77 -38.29 -35.16
N GLN A 20 -11.05 -38.96 -36.07
CA GLN A 20 -9.73 -39.55 -35.78
C GLN A 20 -8.69 -38.46 -35.47
N ILE A 21 -8.64 -37.39 -36.26
CA ILE A 21 -7.71 -36.26 -36.06
C ILE A 21 -8.08 -35.50 -34.78
N SER A 22 -9.38 -35.34 -34.54
CA SER A 22 -9.91 -34.70 -33.33
C SER A 22 -9.55 -35.48 -32.07
N LEU A 23 -9.61 -36.82 -32.12
CA LEU A 23 -9.21 -37.70 -31.01
C LEU A 23 -7.71 -37.58 -30.69
N VAL A 24 -6.85 -37.56 -31.73
CA VAL A 24 -5.40 -37.35 -31.55
C VAL A 24 -5.13 -35.98 -30.93
N THR A 25 -5.84 -34.95 -31.38
CA THR A 25 -5.70 -33.60 -30.83
C THR A 25 -6.20 -33.54 -29.38
N LEU A 26 -7.28 -34.25 -29.04
CA LEU A 26 -7.78 -34.36 -27.67
C LEU A 26 -6.75 -35.03 -26.75
N ALA A 27 -6.02 -36.05 -27.23
CA ALA A 27 -4.96 -36.72 -26.47
C ALA A 27 -3.76 -35.81 -26.16
N ILE A 28 -3.56 -34.75 -26.95
CA ILE A 28 -2.52 -33.73 -26.74
C ILE A 28 -2.92 -32.72 -25.65
N VAL A 29 -4.23 -32.46 -25.46
CA VAL A 29 -4.74 -31.44 -24.51
C VAL A 29 -4.18 -31.62 -23.09
N PRO A 30 -4.17 -32.83 -22.48
CA PRO A 30 -3.61 -33.01 -21.14
C PRO A 30 -2.12 -32.66 -21.04
N LEU A 31 -1.34 -32.94 -22.09
CA LEU A 31 0.10 -32.66 -22.09
C LEU A 31 0.36 -31.15 -22.08
N ILE A 32 -0.38 -30.39 -22.88
CA ILE A 32 -0.34 -28.92 -22.89
C ILE A 32 -0.84 -28.36 -21.56
N ALA A 33 -1.91 -28.94 -21.00
CA ALA A 33 -2.46 -28.53 -19.72
C ALA A 33 -1.47 -28.76 -18.55
N ILE A 34 -0.71 -29.86 -18.55
CA ILE A 34 0.33 -30.14 -17.55
C ILE A 34 1.49 -29.16 -17.69
N ALA A 35 2.01 -28.96 -18.92
CA ALA A 35 3.08 -27.99 -19.17
C ALA A 35 2.66 -26.57 -18.77
N GLY A 36 1.42 -26.19 -19.09
CA GLY A 36 0.91 -24.87 -18.73
C GLY A 36 0.57 -24.69 -17.27
N GLY A 37 -0.02 -25.72 -16.63
CA GLY A 37 -0.36 -25.72 -15.22
C GLY A 37 0.88 -25.66 -14.33
N THR A 38 1.93 -26.42 -14.65
CA THR A 38 3.21 -26.37 -13.94
C THR A 38 3.88 -25.00 -14.06
N TYR A 39 3.91 -24.41 -15.27
CA TYR A 39 4.38 -23.04 -15.47
C TYR A 39 3.58 -22.02 -14.66
N ALA A 40 2.25 -22.10 -14.70
CA ALA A 40 1.37 -21.20 -13.96
C ALA A 40 1.62 -21.30 -12.45
N TYR A 41 1.71 -22.52 -11.91
CA TYR A 41 1.97 -22.77 -10.49
C TYR A 41 3.30 -22.16 -10.04
N VAL A 42 4.39 -22.43 -10.77
CA VAL A 42 5.73 -21.90 -10.43
C VAL A 42 5.75 -20.37 -10.52
N THR A 43 5.16 -19.80 -11.57
CA THR A 43 5.16 -18.35 -11.80
C THR A 43 4.32 -17.62 -10.76
N ILE A 44 3.14 -18.11 -10.42
CA ILE A 44 2.28 -17.53 -9.37
C ILE A 44 3.01 -17.54 -8.03
N GLY A 45 3.62 -18.67 -7.66
CA GLY A 45 4.37 -18.80 -6.41
C GLY A 45 5.57 -17.86 -6.33
N LEU A 46 6.28 -17.67 -7.44
CA LEU A 46 7.44 -16.79 -7.47
C LEU A 46 7.06 -15.31 -7.52
N MET A 47 6.01 -14.94 -8.26
CA MET A 47 5.44 -13.59 -8.25
C MET A 47 5.00 -13.17 -6.84
N ALA A 48 4.41 -14.09 -6.07
CA ALA A 48 4.05 -13.83 -4.67
C ALA A 48 5.30 -13.54 -3.80
N ARG A 49 6.41 -14.28 -4.01
CA ARG A 49 7.67 -14.05 -3.29
C ARG A 49 8.32 -12.71 -3.66
N VAL A 50 8.31 -12.35 -4.94
CA VAL A 50 8.79 -11.05 -5.44
C VAL A 50 7.96 -9.91 -4.86
N ARG A 51 6.63 -10.04 -4.85
CA ARG A 51 5.74 -9.03 -4.24
C ARG A 51 6.04 -8.86 -2.76
N LYS A 52 6.19 -9.95 -2.02
CA LYS A 52 6.52 -9.91 -0.58
C LYS A 52 7.86 -9.22 -0.30
N SER A 53 8.87 -9.42 -1.15
CA SER A 53 10.15 -8.71 -0.98
C SER A 53 10.05 -7.23 -1.35
N TYR A 54 9.22 -6.86 -2.32
CA TYR A 54 8.93 -5.45 -2.63
C TYR A 54 8.21 -4.73 -1.50
N VAL A 55 7.19 -5.34 -0.88
CA VAL A 55 6.48 -4.75 0.27
C VAL A 55 7.47 -4.43 1.39
N LYS A 56 8.38 -5.36 1.72
CA LYS A 56 9.41 -5.12 2.74
C LYS A 56 10.37 -3.97 2.38
N ALA A 57 10.71 -3.82 1.11
CA ALA A 57 11.54 -2.69 0.66
C ALA A 57 10.76 -1.36 0.74
N GLY A 58 9.48 -1.38 0.39
CA GLY A 58 8.56 -0.24 0.52
C GLY A 58 8.39 0.21 1.97
N GLU A 59 8.17 -0.72 2.90
CA GLU A 59 8.09 -0.45 4.34
C GLU A 59 9.34 0.31 4.85
N ILE A 60 10.54 -0.15 4.44
CA ILE A 60 11.81 0.52 4.81
C ILE A 60 11.89 1.93 4.21
N ALA A 61 11.48 2.09 2.94
CA ALA A 61 11.52 3.40 2.29
C ALA A 61 10.53 4.38 2.95
N GLU A 62 9.30 3.94 3.24
CA GLU A 62 8.26 4.74 3.89
C GLU A 62 8.68 5.16 5.31
N GLU A 63 9.24 4.24 6.10
CA GLU A 63 9.73 4.52 7.46
C GLU A 63 10.85 5.57 7.46
N VAL A 64 11.83 5.42 6.56
CA VAL A 64 12.97 6.34 6.45
C VAL A 64 12.52 7.71 5.95
N ILE A 65 11.66 7.77 4.92
CA ILE A 65 11.17 9.04 4.37
C ILE A 65 10.26 9.74 5.39
N GLY A 66 9.37 9.01 6.07
CA GLY A 66 8.51 9.56 7.11
C GLY A 66 9.29 10.14 8.29
N ASN A 67 10.48 9.62 8.56
CA ASN A 67 11.37 10.10 9.63
C ASN A 67 12.63 10.80 9.09
N VAL A 68 12.58 11.42 7.91
CA VAL A 68 13.76 11.97 7.22
C VAL A 68 14.54 12.98 8.07
N ARG A 69 13.84 13.81 8.86
CA ARG A 69 14.47 14.78 9.78
C ARG A 69 15.39 14.08 10.79
N THR A 70 14.95 12.95 11.34
CA THR A 70 15.77 12.13 12.26
C THR A 70 16.94 11.51 11.52
N VAL A 71 16.70 10.98 10.32
CA VAL A 71 17.76 10.35 9.51
C VAL A 71 18.86 11.35 9.18
N GLN A 72 18.53 12.57 8.75
CA GLN A 72 19.51 13.61 8.43
C GLN A 72 20.19 14.17 9.70
N ALA A 73 19.45 14.36 10.80
CA ALA A 73 20.03 14.83 12.07
C ALA A 73 21.11 13.88 12.62
N PHE A 74 20.99 12.58 12.38
CA PHE A 74 21.96 11.56 12.78
C PHE A 74 22.91 11.13 11.64
N VAL A 75 22.92 11.82 10.51
CA VAL A 75 23.77 11.52 9.33
C VAL A 75 23.62 10.04 8.89
N GLY A 76 22.36 9.57 8.89
CA GLY A 76 21.98 8.19 8.66
C GLY A 76 21.66 7.85 7.20
N GLU A 77 21.82 8.77 6.26
CA GLU A 77 21.37 8.62 4.86
C GLU A 77 22.08 7.46 4.17
N GLU A 78 23.41 7.34 4.32
CA GLU A 78 24.15 6.23 3.73
C GLU A 78 23.71 4.87 4.28
N LYS A 79 23.47 4.80 5.60
CA LYS A 79 23.00 3.58 6.26
C LYS A 79 21.61 3.20 5.76
N ALA A 80 20.73 4.18 5.59
CA ALA A 80 19.39 3.97 5.03
C ALA A 80 19.45 3.46 3.59
N VAL A 81 20.28 4.06 2.72
CA VAL A 81 20.46 3.63 1.33
C VAL A 81 21.01 2.19 1.26
N ARG A 82 22.00 1.84 2.10
CA ARG A 82 22.53 0.46 2.17
C ARG A 82 21.47 -0.55 2.59
N THR A 83 20.69 -0.24 3.63
CA THR A 83 19.61 -1.09 4.12
C THR A 83 18.54 -1.32 3.04
N TYR A 84 18.17 -0.25 2.32
CA TYR A 84 17.23 -0.32 1.21
C TYR A 84 17.79 -1.15 0.04
N ARG A 85 19.06 -0.96 -0.33
CA ARG A 85 19.75 -1.77 -1.36
C ARG A 85 19.78 -3.25 -1.01
N GLU A 86 20.05 -3.63 0.24
CA GLU A 86 20.02 -5.02 0.69
C GLU A 86 18.63 -5.65 0.56
N ALA A 87 17.57 -4.89 0.87
CA ALA A 87 16.20 -5.33 0.64
C ALA A 87 15.90 -5.54 -0.85
N LEU A 88 16.34 -4.63 -1.72
CA LEU A 88 16.20 -4.74 -3.17
C LEU A 88 16.98 -5.92 -3.78
N LEU A 89 18.16 -6.26 -3.24
CA LEU A 89 18.95 -7.42 -3.69
C LEU A 89 18.22 -8.74 -3.49
N ARG A 90 17.41 -8.86 -2.42
CA ARG A 90 16.55 -10.04 -2.22
C ARG A 90 15.49 -10.14 -3.32
N THR A 91 14.94 -9.00 -3.74
CA THR A 91 13.98 -8.94 -4.84
C THR A 91 14.63 -9.35 -6.16
N TYR A 92 15.85 -8.87 -6.44
CA TYR A 92 16.63 -9.30 -7.61
C TYR A 92 16.80 -10.83 -7.69
N LYS A 93 17.09 -11.51 -6.57
CA LYS A 93 17.27 -12.97 -6.53
C LYS A 93 16.01 -13.73 -6.94
N TYR A 94 14.83 -13.27 -6.48
CA TYR A 94 13.56 -13.86 -6.88
C TYR A 94 13.17 -13.49 -8.31
N GLY A 95 13.42 -12.24 -8.73
CA GLY A 95 13.17 -11.79 -10.10
C GLY A 95 14.00 -12.54 -11.15
N LYS A 96 15.29 -12.81 -10.87
CA LYS A 96 16.15 -13.65 -11.74
C LYS A 96 15.58 -15.07 -11.92
N ARG A 97 15.14 -15.70 -10.82
CA ARG A 97 14.46 -17.01 -10.89
C ARG A 97 13.14 -16.91 -11.69
N GLY A 98 12.51 -15.74 -11.70
CA GLY A 98 11.29 -15.47 -12.47
C GLY A 98 11.53 -15.40 -13.96
N GLY A 99 12.61 -14.75 -14.38
CA GLY A 99 13.05 -14.77 -15.78
C GLY A 99 13.31 -16.20 -16.27
N LEU A 100 14.00 -17.02 -15.47
CA LEU A 100 14.27 -18.43 -15.80
C LEU A 100 12.97 -19.27 -15.88
N ALA A 101 12.08 -19.14 -14.89
CA ALA A 101 10.81 -19.85 -14.88
C ALA A 101 9.92 -19.45 -16.06
N LYS A 102 9.93 -18.16 -16.44
CA LYS A 102 9.23 -17.64 -17.62
C LYS A 102 9.80 -18.24 -18.92
N GLY A 103 11.12 -18.26 -19.06
CA GLY A 103 11.80 -18.88 -20.19
C GLY A 103 11.49 -20.36 -20.37
N LEU A 104 11.66 -21.15 -19.30
CA LEU A 104 11.37 -22.59 -19.33
C LEU A 104 9.88 -22.88 -19.54
N GLY A 105 8.99 -22.11 -18.91
CA GLY A 105 7.56 -22.29 -19.03
C GLY A 105 7.03 -21.99 -20.43
N LEU A 106 7.34 -20.80 -20.97
CA LEU A 106 6.92 -20.44 -22.33
C LEU A 106 7.62 -21.32 -23.37
N GLY A 107 8.91 -21.61 -23.20
CA GLY A 107 9.64 -22.51 -24.09
C GLY A 107 9.05 -23.92 -24.11
N SER A 108 8.76 -24.51 -22.96
CA SER A 108 8.16 -25.86 -22.87
C SER A 108 6.74 -25.92 -23.45
N MET A 109 5.91 -24.91 -23.22
CA MET A 109 4.58 -24.80 -23.85
C MET A 109 4.69 -24.82 -25.38
N HIS A 110 5.58 -24.00 -25.96
CA HIS A 110 5.77 -23.98 -27.40
C HIS A 110 6.42 -25.27 -27.91
N SER A 111 7.34 -25.87 -27.16
CA SER A 111 7.95 -27.16 -27.49
C SER A 111 6.90 -28.27 -27.63
N VAL A 112 5.98 -28.37 -26.66
CA VAL A 112 4.85 -29.31 -26.73
C VAL A 112 3.98 -29.01 -27.95
N LEU A 113 3.74 -27.74 -28.28
CA LEU A 113 3.00 -27.36 -29.48
C LEU A 113 3.68 -27.88 -30.75
N PHE A 114 5.00 -27.68 -30.93
CA PHE A 114 5.74 -28.19 -32.09
C PHE A 114 5.67 -29.71 -32.21
N LEU A 115 5.87 -30.44 -31.11
CA LEU A 115 5.78 -31.91 -31.09
C LEU A 115 4.36 -32.39 -31.43
N SER A 116 3.35 -31.69 -30.92
CA SER A 116 1.94 -31.96 -31.21
C SER A 116 1.63 -31.80 -32.69
N TRP A 117 2.14 -30.74 -33.31
CA TRP A 117 1.99 -30.51 -34.74
C TRP A 117 2.76 -31.51 -35.60
N ALA A 118 3.94 -31.96 -35.17
CA ALA A 118 4.66 -33.03 -35.83
C ALA A 118 3.84 -34.33 -35.87
N LEU A 119 3.21 -34.68 -34.74
CA LEU A 119 2.33 -35.84 -34.63
C LEU A 119 1.07 -35.67 -35.51
N LEU A 120 0.43 -34.50 -35.47
CA LEU A 120 -0.78 -34.23 -36.25
C LEU A 120 -0.52 -34.28 -37.76
N VAL A 121 0.58 -33.69 -38.23
CA VAL A 121 0.97 -33.72 -39.65
C VAL A 121 1.29 -35.15 -40.09
N TRP A 122 2.02 -35.91 -39.27
CA TRP A 122 2.32 -37.31 -39.56
C TRP A 122 1.07 -38.19 -39.62
N PHE A 123 0.19 -38.08 -38.63
CA PHE A 123 -1.05 -38.86 -38.57
C PHE A 123 -2.02 -38.47 -39.70
N THR A 124 -2.14 -37.18 -40.00
CA THR A 124 -2.98 -36.69 -41.10
C THR A 124 -2.53 -37.25 -42.45
N GLY A 125 -1.21 -37.31 -42.70
CA GLY A 125 -0.68 -37.93 -43.93
C GLY A 125 -1.12 -39.39 -44.11
N ILE A 126 -1.22 -40.16 -43.02
CA ILE A 126 -1.71 -41.54 -43.03
C ILE A 126 -3.22 -41.59 -43.29
N VAL A 127 -4.01 -40.73 -42.63
CA VAL A 127 -5.48 -40.69 -42.78
C VAL A 127 -5.89 -40.35 -44.21
N VAL A 128 -5.20 -39.38 -44.83
CA VAL A 128 -5.47 -38.98 -46.22
C VAL A 128 -5.14 -40.12 -47.19
N HIS A 129 -4.01 -40.79 -47.02
CA HIS A 129 -3.59 -41.86 -47.93
C HIS A 129 -4.33 -43.18 -47.76
N LYS A 130 -4.90 -43.44 -46.58
CA LYS A 130 -5.89 -44.51 -46.38
C LYS A 130 -7.26 -44.19 -47.00
N ARG A 131 -7.41 -43.06 -47.70
CA ARG A 131 -8.66 -42.55 -48.30
C ARG A 131 -9.81 -42.41 -47.28
N ILE A 132 -9.47 -42.17 -46.01
CA ILE A 132 -10.45 -41.97 -44.94
C ILE A 132 -11.03 -40.54 -45.00
N SER A 133 -10.22 -39.56 -45.43
CA SER A 133 -10.62 -38.16 -45.57
C SER A 133 -9.79 -37.45 -46.65
N ASN A 134 -10.30 -36.33 -47.16
CA ASN A 134 -9.57 -35.44 -48.07
C ASN A 134 -8.54 -34.60 -47.29
N GLY A 135 -7.40 -34.29 -47.90
CA GLY A 135 -6.35 -33.43 -47.31
C GLY A 135 -6.88 -32.07 -46.83
N GLY A 136 -7.79 -31.46 -47.57
CA GLY A 136 -8.42 -30.18 -47.19
C GLY A 136 -9.34 -30.27 -45.97
N GLU A 137 -10.17 -31.31 -45.88
CA GLU A 137 -11.05 -31.52 -44.71
C GLU A 137 -10.25 -31.90 -43.46
N SER A 138 -9.22 -32.73 -43.63
CA SER A 138 -8.32 -33.10 -42.55
C SER A 138 -7.54 -31.89 -42.02
N PHE A 139 -7.08 -31.00 -42.91
CA PHE A 139 -6.36 -29.78 -42.55
C PHE A 139 -7.26 -28.75 -41.85
N THR A 140 -8.47 -28.51 -42.36
CA THR A 140 -9.45 -27.61 -41.73
C THR A 140 -9.89 -28.13 -40.36
N THR A 141 -10.07 -29.45 -40.20
CA THR A 141 -10.33 -30.09 -38.91
C THR A 141 -9.18 -29.87 -37.93
N MET A 142 -7.94 -30.09 -38.37
CA MET A 142 -6.74 -29.83 -37.56
C MET A 142 -6.65 -28.36 -37.10
N LEU A 143 -6.85 -27.40 -38.02
CA LEU A 143 -6.82 -25.97 -37.68
C LEU A 143 -7.95 -25.58 -36.71
N ASN A 144 -9.17 -26.06 -36.92
CA ASN A 144 -10.31 -25.74 -36.05
C ASN A 144 -10.08 -26.29 -34.63
N VAL A 145 -9.64 -27.54 -34.49
CA VAL A 145 -9.45 -28.13 -33.15
C VAL A 145 -8.27 -27.51 -32.42
N VAL A 146 -7.18 -27.12 -33.12
CA VAL A 146 -6.03 -26.48 -32.47
C VAL A 146 -6.29 -24.99 -32.16
N ILE A 147 -6.81 -24.21 -33.13
CA ILE A 147 -7.00 -22.77 -32.97
C ILE A 147 -8.27 -22.45 -32.19
N ALA A 148 -9.41 -23.09 -32.49
CA ALA A 148 -10.64 -22.84 -31.76
C ALA A 148 -10.71 -23.64 -30.45
N GLY A 149 -10.21 -24.88 -30.43
CA GLY A 149 -10.10 -25.70 -29.23
C GLY A 149 -8.95 -25.28 -28.31
N LEU A 150 -7.75 -25.81 -28.55
CA LEU A 150 -6.61 -25.71 -27.63
C LEU A 150 -6.24 -24.26 -27.23
N TRP A 151 -6.20 -23.33 -28.19
CA TRP A 151 -5.80 -21.95 -27.91
C TRP A 151 -6.83 -21.19 -27.05
N SER A 152 -8.12 -21.43 -27.26
CA SER A 152 -9.18 -20.75 -26.51
C SER A 152 -9.20 -21.18 -25.04
N LEU A 153 -8.94 -22.46 -24.75
CA LEU A 153 -8.81 -22.95 -23.39
C LEU A 153 -7.65 -22.28 -22.64
N GLY A 154 -6.52 -22.07 -23.32
CA GLY A 154 -5.37 -21.33 -22.78
C GLY A 154 -5.74 -19.89 -22.38
N GLN A 155 -6.54 -19.19 -23.19
CA GLN A 155 -7.01 -17.83 -22.91
C GLN A 155 -8.14 -17.76 -21.87
N ALA A 156 -8.85 -18.87 -21.63
CA ALA A 156 -9.87 -18.93 -20.58
C ALA A 156 -9.25 -19.00 -19.17
N ALA A 157 -8.08 -19.63 -19.02
CA ALA A 157 -7.46 -19.88 -17.71
C ALA A 157 -7.15 -18.61 -16.89
N PRO A 158 -6.58 -17.52 -17.45
CA PRO A 158 -6.37 -16.27 -16.71
C PRO A 158 -7.68 -15.68 -16.19
N ASN A 159 -8.75 -15.71 -16.98
CA ASN A 159 -10.05 -15.14 -16.61
C ASN A 159 -10.68 -15.90 -15.43
N ILE A 160 -10.56 -17.23 -15.41
CA ILE A 160 -11.01 -18.05 -14.28
C ILE A 160 -10.21 -17.71 -13.02
N SER A 161 -8.89 -17.57 -13.14
CA SER A 161 -8.05 -17.18 -12.01
C SER A 161 -8.40 -15.79 -11.48
N THR A 162 -8.73 -14.83 -12.34
CA THR A 162 -9.16 -13.49 -11.92
C THR A 162 -10.47 -13.56 -11.15
N PHE A 163 -11.44 -14.35 -11.60
CA PHE A 163 -12.70 -14.55 -10.89
C PHE A 163 -12.49 -15.17 -9.49
N LEU A 164 -11.64 -16.20 -9.38
CA LEU A 164 -11.29 -16.80 -8.09
C LEU A 164 -10.62 -15.79 -7.15
N ARG A 165 -9.69 -14.98 -7.68
CA ARG A 165 -9.04 -13.91 -6.90
C ARG A 165 -10.06 -12.87 -6.43
N ALA A 166 -10.98 -12.44 -7.30
CA ALA A 166 -12.04 -11.52 -6.95
C ALA A 166 -12.89 -12.05 -5.80
N ARG A 167 -13.27 -13.34 -5.84
CA ARG A 167 -14.00 -13.99 -4.74
C ARG A 167 -13.20 -14.01 -3.43
N THR A 168 -11.90 -14.32 -3.47
CA THR A 168 -11.05 -14.30 -2.26
C THR A 168 -10.82 -12.90 -1.70
N ALA A 169 -10.71 -11.89 -2.57
CA ALA A 169 -10.56 -10.49 -2.16
C ALA A 169 -11.86 -9.92 -1.59
N ALA A 170 -13.02 -10.39 -2.08
CA ALA A 170 -14.32 -10.00 -1.58
C ALA A 170 -14.59 -10.51 -0.16
N TYR A 171 -14.05 -11.68 0.24
CA TYR A 171 -14.28 -12.25 1.58
C TYR A 171 -13.92 -11.31 2.74
N PRO A 172 -12.69 -10.77 2.87
CA PRO A 172 -12.36 -9.84 3.95
C PRO A 172 -13.14 -8.52 3.86
N ILE A 173 -13.52 -8.09 2.65
CA ILE A 173 -14.37 -6.89 2.44
C ILE A 173 -15.76 -7.15 3.04
N PHE A 174 -16.41 -8.25 2.67
CA PHE A 174 -17.71 -8.63 3.22
C PHE A 174 -17.64 -8.90 4.72
N GLN A 175 -16.59 -9.57 5.21
CA GLN A 175 -16.38 -9.78 6.64
C GLN A 175 -16.28 -8.46 7.41
N MET A 176 -15.57 -7.46 6.87
CA MET A 176 -15.46 -6.13 7.49
C MET A 176 -16.80 -5.37 7.46
N ILE A 177 -17.53 -5.42 6.33
CA ILE A 177 -18.86 -4.81 6.19
C ILE A 177 -19.86 -5.45 7.16
N GLU A 178 -19.92 -6.77 7.22
CA GLU A 178 -20.82 -7.51 8.11
C GLU A 178 -20.46 -7.30 9.58
N ARG A 179 -19.18 -7.33 9.96
CA ARG A 179 -18.74 -7.02 11.34
C ARG A 179 -19.16 -5.62 11.77
N SER A 180 -19.06 -4.63 10.87
CA SER A 180 -19.53 -3.26 11.15
C SER A 180 -21.05 -3.17 11.30
N THR A 181 -21.80 -4.04 10.62
CA THR A 181 -23.26 -4.10 10.68
C THR A 181 -23.72 -4.76 11.98
N VAL A 182 -23.02 -5.80 12.46
CA VAL A 182 -23.28 -6.43 13.77
C VAL A 182 -23.01 -5.46 14.92
N ASN A 183 -21.90 -4.70 14.87
CA ASN A 183 -21.63 -3.67 15.89
C ASN A 183 -22.68 -2.54 15.88
N LYS A 184 -23.26 -2.21 14.71
CA LYS A 184 -24.37 -1.24 14.60
C LYS A 184 -25.72 -1.80 15.05
N SER A 185 -25.97 -3.10 14.89
CA SER A 185 -27.20 -3.74 15.36
C SER A 185 -27.16 -4.03 16.86
N SER A 186 -25.98 -4.25 17.45
CA SER A 186 -25.77 -4.24 18.90
C SER A 186 -25.85 -2.83 19.51
N SER A 187 -25.55 -1.78 18.74
CA SER A 187 -25.89 -0.39 19.10
C SER A 187 -27.34 -0.04 18.72
N ARG A 188 -28.29 -0.94 18.99
CA ARG A 188 -29.73 -0.62 18.91
C ARG A 188 -30.03 0.40 20.02
N ALA A 189 -30.14 1.67 19.61
CA ALA A 189 -30.59 2.81 20.40
C ALA A 189 -29.96 2.90 21.79
N GLY A 190 -28.67 3.24 21.85
CA GLY A 190 -28.09 3.73 23.10
C GLY A 190 -28.93 4.90 23.61
N ARG A 191 -29.17 4.96 24.92
CA ARG A 191 -30.00 6.02 25.51
C ARG A 191 -29.29 7.37 25.36
N THR A 192 -30.04 8.42 25.06
CA THR A 192 -29.58 9.80 25.10
C THR A 192 -30.22 10.48 26.30
N LEU A 193 -29.43 11.14 27.15
CA LEU A 193 -29.97 11.92 28.26
C LEU A 193 -30.45 13.29 27.74
N GLN A 194 -31.53 13.82 28.31
CA GLN A 194 -32.07 15.13 27.92
C GLN A 194 -31.22 16.28 28.45
N ALA A 195 -30.60 16.10 29.62
CA ALA A 195 -29.64 17.02 30.22
C ALA A 195 -28.49 16.21 30.84
N VAL A 196 -27.29 16.77 30.82
CA VAL A 196 -26.08 16.16 31.39
C VAL A 196 -25.57 17.10 32.46
N GLU A 197 -25.56 16.62 33.71
CA GLU A 197 -24.95 17.37 34.82
C GLU A 197 -23.42 17.18 34.80
N GLY A 198 -22.97 16.01 34.35
CA GLY A 198 -21.56 15.72 34.14
C GLY A 198 -20.90 15.02 35.33
N ASN A 199 -21.65 14.28 36.15
CA ASN A 199 -21.09 13.46 37.22
C ASN A 199 -20.51 12.16 36.65
N ILE A 200 -19.21 11.91 36.82
CA ILE A 200 -18.56 10.67 36.36
C ILE A 200 -18.11 9.83 37.56
N HIS A 201 -18.49 8.56 37.61
CA HIS A 201 -18.12 7.63 38.68
C HIS A 201 -17.39 6.40 38.14
N PHE A 202 -16.20 6.13 38.66
CA PHE A 202 -15.48 4.88 38.45
C PHE A 202 -15.76 3.95 39.63
N ARG A 203 -16.27 2.74 39.36
CA ARG A 203 -16.54 1.71 40.38
C ARG A 203 -15.70 0.46 40.11
N ASP A 204 -14.66 0.26 40.92
CA ASP A 204 -13.77 -0.91 40.92
C ASP A 204 -13.27 -1.32 39.52
N VAL A 205 -12.85 -0.33 38.74
CA VAL A 205 -12.48 -0.53 37.34
C VAL A 205 -11.14 -1.26 37.23
N ARG A 206 -11.13 -2.36 36.47
CA ARG A 206 -9.91 -3.08 36.06
C ARG A 206 -9.76 -3.02 34.55
N PHE A 207 -8.56 -2.72 34.06
CA PHE A 207 -8.31 -2.56 32.62
C PHE A 207 -6.91 -3.00 32.19
N ALA A 208 -6.84 -3.62 31.01
CA ALA A 208 -5.62 -3.93 30.28
C ALA A 208 -5.82 -3.67 28.78
N TYR A 209 -4.80 -3.15 28.10
CA TYR A 209 -4.90 -2.87 26.66
C TYR A 209 -4.93 -4.18 25.85
N PRO A 210 -5.73 -4.29 24.77
CA PRO A 210 -5.82 -5.51 23.95
C PRO A 210 -4.49 -5.94 23.32
N SER A 211 -3.55 -5.01 23.11
CA SER A 211 -2.22 -5.31 22.59
C SER A 211 -1.31 -6.01 23.60
N ARG A 212 -1.61 -5.89 24.90
CA ARG A 212 -0.87 -6.47 26.03
C ARG A 212 -1.84 -6.88 27.15
N PRO A 213 -2.61 -7.97 26.97
CA PRO A 213 -3.65 -8.36 27.92
C PRO A 213 -3.09 -8.77 29.30
N ASP A 214 -1.84 -9.22 29.36
CA ASP A 214 -1.20 -9.71 30.59
C ASP A 214 -0.78 -8.57 31.55
N VAL A 215 -0.75 -7.32 31.09
CA VAL A 215 -0.33 -6.17 31.90
C VAL A 215 -1.56 -5.35 32.29
N VAL A 216 -1.97 -5.50 33.54
CA VAL A 216 -3.06 -4.71 34.12
C VAL A 216 -2.56 -3.29 34.37
N ILE A 217 -3.23 -2.29 33.76
CA ILE A 217 -2.87 -0.87 33.89
C ILE A 217 -3.67 -0.21 34.99
N LEU A 218 -4.96 -0.52 35.11
CA LEU A 218 -5.82 -0.05 36.19
C LEU A 218 -6.32 -1.26 36.98
N ASP A 219 -6.23 -1.20 38.31
CA ASP A 219 -6.59 -2.33 39.18
C ASP A 219 -7.49 -1.91 40.34
N ARG A 220 -8.81 -2.10 40.16
CA ARG A 220 -9.85 -1.67 41.12
C ARG A 220 -9.77 -0.17 41.41
N LEU A 221 -9.73 0.62 40.34
CA LEU A 221 -9.76 2.07 40.43
C LEU A 221 -11.19 2.54 40.75
N SER A 222 -11.35 3.27 41.84
CA SER A 222 -12.60 3.93 42.22
C SER A 222 -12.35 5.42 42.44
N LEU A 223 -13.04 6.27 41.68
CA LEU A 223 -12.84 7.72 41.67
C LEU A 223 -14.10 8.42 41.18
N ASP A 224 -14.45 9.52 41.84
CA ASP A 224 -15.63 10.33 41.54
C ASP A 224 -15.22 11.69 40.97
N PHE A 225 -15.92 12.13 39.93
CA PHE A 225 -15.80 13.43 39.29
C PHE A 225 -17.13 14.18 39.41
N PRO A 226 -17.29 15.06 40.40
CA PRO A 226 -18.54 15.79 40.60
C PRO A 226 -18.82 16.80 39.48
N ALA A 227 -20.10 17.01 39.19
CA ALA A 227 -20.61 17.97 38.22
C ALA A 227 -20.06 19.37 38.47
N GLY A 228 -19.51 20.00 37.41
CA GLY A 228 -19.02 21.37 37.45
C GLY A 228 -17.75 21.61 38.25
N LYS A 229 -17.12 20.56 38.79
CA LYS A 229 -15.84 20.63 39.53
C LYS A 229 -14.65 20.25 38.66
N ILE A 230 -13.49 20.73 39.06
CA ILE A 230 -12.19 20.46 38.45
C ILE A 230 -11.49 19.38 39.27
N VAL A 231 -11.24 18.23 38.67
CA VAL A 231 -10.49 17.13 39.28
C VAL A 231 -9.15 16.96 38.57
N ALA A 232 -8.06 17.08 39.33
CA ALA A 232 -6.70 16.90 38.83
C ALA A 232 -6.17 15.48 39.13
N LEU A 233 -5.71 14.79 38.09
CA LEU A 233 -5.02 13.50 38.18
C LEU A 233 -3.50 13.71 38.20
N VAL A 234 -2.85 13.31 39.30
CA VAL A 234 -1.40 13.47 39.51
C VAL A 234 -0.77 12.10 39.77
N GLY A 235 0.45 11.87 39.30
CA GLY A 235 1.16 10.61 39.57
C GLY A 235 2.33 10.36 38.65
N GLY A 236 3.10 9.30 38.93
CA GLY A 236 4.26 8.90 38.13
C GLY A 236 3.94 8.64 36.65
N SER A 237 4.96 8.70 35.78
CA SER A 237 4.79 8.31 34.38
C SER A 237 4.40 6.83 34.29
N GLY A 238 3.39 6.49 33.49
CA GLY A 238 2.89 5.13 33.34
C GLY A 238 1.90 4.65 34.41
N SER A 239 1.44 5.51 35.32
CA SER A 239 0.47 5.13 36.37
C SER A 239 -0.98 4.92 35.89
N GLY A 240 -1.27 5.18 34.62
CA GLY A 240 -2.61 4.96 34.02
C GLY A 240 -3.49 6.21 33.86
N LYS A 241 -2.95 7.43 34.06
CA LYS A 241 -3.71 8.71 33.96
C LYS A 241 -4.43 8.87 32.61
N SER A 242 -3.71 8.81 31.48
CA SER A 242 -4.32 8.91 30.13
C SER A 242 -5.25 7.73 29.80
N THR A 243 -5.11 6.60 30.49
CA THR A 243 -6.02 5.47 30.37
C THR A 243 -7.39 5.79 30.97
N VAL A 244 -7.47 6.58 32.05
CA VAL A 244 -8.73 7.09 32.61
C VAL A 244 -9.48 7.91 31.57
N VAL A 245 -8.81 8.86 30.91
CA VAL A 245 -9.37 9.67 29.81
C VAL A 245 -9.89 8.79 28.68
N SER A 246 -9.10 7.79 28.27
CA SER A 246 -9.50 6.84 27.20
C SER A 246 -10.76 6.02 27.53
N LEU A 247 -11.00 5.74 28.82
CA LEU A 247 -12.19 5.03 29.29
C LEU A 247 -13.42 5.95 29.36
N ILE A 248 -13.25 7.21 29.76
CA ILE A 248 -14.33 8.22 29.75
C ILE A 248 -14.86 8.41 28.31
N GLU A 249 -13.98 8.46 27.31
CA GLU A 249 -14.35 8.58 25.89
C GLU A 249 -14.91 7.29 25.27
N ARG A 250 -14.95 6.21 26.05
CA ARG A 250 -15.33 4.86 25.61
C ARG A 250 -14.56 4.45 24.35
N PHE A 251 -13.24 4.70 24.31
CA PHE A 251 -12.37 4.08 23.30
C PHE A 251 -12.09 2.62 23.62
N TYR A 252 -12.11 2.28 24.89
CA TYR A 252 -12.00 0.93 25.39
C TYR A 252 -13.08 0.67 26.44
N GLU A 253 -13.43 -0.60 26.64
CA GLU A 253 -14.34 -1.02 27.70
C GLU A 253 -13.52 -1.67 28.83
N PRO A 254 -13.89 -1.44 30.10
CA PRO A 254 -13.20 -2.06 31.23
C PRO A 254 -13.40 -3.58 31.26
N LEU A 255 -12.42 -4.32 31.79
CA LEU A 255 -12.51 -5.78 31.96
C LEU A 255 -13.46 -6.16 33.10
N SER A 256 -13.43 -5.38 34.18
CA SER A 256 -14.36 -5.49 35.30
C SER A 256 -14.62 -4.11 35.90
N GLY A 257 -15.71 -3.97 36.64
CA GLY A 257 -16.17 -2.68 37.15
C GLY A 257 -17.07 -1.94 36.16
N ALA A 258 -17.44 -0.70 36.50
CA ALA A 258 -18.29 0.14 35.66
C ALA A 258 -17.81 1.60 35.69
N VAL A 259 -18.00 2.29 34.57
CA VAL A 259 -17.85 3.75 34.46
C VAL A 259 -19.23 4.32 34.21
N LEU A 260 -19.68 5.21 35.09
CA LEU A 260 -21.02 5.78 35.05
C LEU A 260 -20.93 7.28 34.75
N LEU A 261 -21.87 7.77 33.95
CA LEU A 261 -22.13 9.18 33.71
C LEU A 261 -23.55 9.49 34.19
N ASP A 262 -23.71 10.40 35.15
CA ASP A 262 -24.99 10.76 35.78
C ASP A 262 -25.78 9.51 36.21
N ASP A 263 -25.11 8.60 36.94
CA ASP A 263 -25.61 7.29 37.40
C ASP A 263 -25.97 6.27 36.31
N HIS A 264 -25.71 6.56 35.03
CA HIS A 264 -25.93 5.65 33.92
C HIS A 264 -24.63 5.06 33.41
N ASP A 265 -24.58 3.76 33.13
CA ASP A 265 -23.38 3.13 32.61
C ASP A 265 -23.08 3.64 31.19
N ILE A 266 -21.84 4.04 30.92
CA ILE A 266 -21.42 4.52 29.60
C ILE A 266 -21.65 3.49 28.48
N ARG A 267 -21.79 2.19 28.84
CA ARG A 267 -22.10 1.10 27.91
C ARG A 267 -23.50 1.21 27.32
N ASP A 268 -24.45 1.73 28.08
CA ASP A 268 -25.86 1.86 27.70
C ASP A 268 -26.17 3.14 26.90
N LEU A 269 -25.24 4.10 26.92
CA LEU A 269 -25.37 5.39 26.23
C LEU A 269 -24.98 5.27 24.74
N ASP A 270 -25.60 6.11 23.89
CA ASP A 270 -25.17 6.22 22.50
C ASP A 270 -23.78 6.85 22.40
N VAL A 271 -22.87 6.19 21.67
CA VAL A 271 -21.46 6.59 21.58
C VAL A 271 -21.28 7.92 20.85
N LYS A 272 -22.10 8.22 19.83
CA LYS A 272 -22.00 9.49 19.09
C LYS A 272 -22.46 10.64 19.97
N TRP A 273 -23.57 10.45 20.68
CA TRP A 273 -24.08 11.42 21.64
C TRP A 273 -23.11 11.63 22.81
N LEU A 274 -22.62 10.57 23.44
CA LEU A 274 -21.64 10.64 24.54
C LEU A 274 -20.40 11.44 24.14
N ARG A 275 -19.80 11.10 22.99
CA ARG A 275 -18.65 11.83 22.47
C ARG A 275 -18.99 13.24 22.01
N GLY A 276 -20.26 13.55 21.74
CA GLY A 276 -20.73 14.92 21.50
C GLY A 276 -20.63 15.81 22.75
N GLN A 277 -20.82 15.23 23.94
CA GLN A 277 -20.78 15.95 25.22
C GLN A 277 -19.36 16.14 25.79
N ILE A 278 -18.36 15.49 25.20
CA ILE A 278 -16.97 15.48 25.67
C ILE A 278 -16.08 16.32 24.75
N GLY A 279 -15.29 17.23 25.31
CA GLY A 279 -14.17 17.90 24.61
C GLY A 279 -12.84 17.37 25.10
N LEU A 280 -11.92 17.09 24.19
CA LEU A 280 -10.60 16.53 24.48
C LEU A 280 -9.51 17.46 23.96
N VAL A 281 -8.51 17.73 24.81
CA VAL A 281 -7.24 18.36 24.43
C VAL A 281 -6.10 17.41 24.80
N ASN A 282 -5.43 16.87 23.79
CA ASN A 282 -4.31 15.93 23.95
C ASN A 282 -2.98 16.63 24.26
N GLN A 283 -2.05 15.87 24.86
CA GLN A 283 -0.67 16.30 25.12
C GLN A 283 0.04 16.72 23.83
N GLU A 284 -0.05 15.87 22.79
CA GLU A 284 0.41 16.17 21.44
C GLU A 284 -0.81 16.31 20.50
N PRO A 285 -1.25 17.54 20.20
CA PRO A 285 -2.43 17.75 19.38
C PRO A 285 -2.22 17.30 17.94
N ALA A 286 -3.04 16.35 17.49
CA ALA A 286 -3.07 15.93 16.10
C ALA A 286 -3.95 16.87 15.26
N LEU A 287 -3.34 17.50 14.27
CA LEU A 287 -4.03 18.30 13.26
C LEU A 287 -4.08 17.52 11.94
N PHE A 288 -5.20 17.67 11.23
CA PHE A 288 -5.39 17.11 9.90
C PHE A 288 -4.63 17.94 8.87
N ALA A 289 -4.23 17.32 7.77
CA ALA A 289 -3.52 17.96 6.66
C ALA A 289 -4.48 18.81 5.80
N THR A 290 -5.11 19.80 6.44
CA THR A 290 -6.08 20.75 5.87
C THR A 290 -5.82 22.16 6.42
N SER A 291 -6.70 23.14 6.12
CA SER A 291 -6.57 24.50 6.63
C SER A 291 -6.81 24.60 8.15
N ILE A 292 -6.36 25.69 8.77
CA ILE A 292 -6.64 25.98 10.18
C ILE A 292 -8.16 26.02 10.44
N ARG A 293 -8.92 26.65 9.55
CA ARG A 293 -10.38 26.73 9.62
C ARG A 293 -11.03 25.36 9.71
N GLU A 294 -10.69 24.46 8.78
CA GLU A 294 -11.27 23.11 8.75
C GLU A 294 -10.87 22.30 9.99
N ASN A 295 -9.66 22.51 10.49
CA ASN A 295 -9.21 21.90 11.74
C ASN A 295 -10.03 22.38 12.95
N ILE A 296 -10.45 23.65 13.01
CA ILE A 296 -11.32 24.16 14.08
C ILE A 296 -12.76 23.66 13.89
N LEU A 297 -13.28 23.71 12.65
CA LEU A 297 -14.63 23.26 12.28
C LEU A 297 -14.87 21.77 12.58
N TYR A 298 -13.80 20.97 12.68
CA TYR A 298 -13.89 19.57 13.11
C TYR A 298 -14.53 19.38 14.50
N GLY A 299 -14.56 20.42 15.34
CA GLY A 299 -15.26 20.40 16.63
C GLY A 299 -16.78 20.46 16.52
N LYS A 300 -17.29 21.24 15.55
CA LYS A 300 -18.72 21.45 15.28
C LYS A 300 -18.90 21.78 13.79
N SER A 301 -19.47 20.85 13.03
CA SER A 301 -19.52 20.91 11.55
C SER A 301 -20.43 22.02 10.99
N ASP A 302 -21.41 22.46 11.76
CA ASP A 302 -22.41 23.48 11.43
C ASP A 302 -22.06 24.87 11.98
N ALA A 303 -20.83 25.08 12.47
CA ALA A 303 -20.43 26.35 13.06
C ALA A 303 -20.33 27.48 12.03
N THR A 304 -20.79 28.68 12.42
CA THR A 304 -20.67 29.89 11.62
C THR A 304 -19.26 30.47 11.69
N ALA A 305 -18.90 31.35 10.76
CA ALA A 305 -17.59 32.03 10.78
C ALA A 305 -17.38 32.84 12.07
N ASP A 306 -18.45 33.42 12.62
CA ASP A 306 -18.41 34.18 13.88
C ASP A 306 -18.15 33.28 15.09
N GLU A 307 -18.71 32.07 15.11
CA GLU A 307 -18.43 31.08 16.17
C GLU A 307 -16.96 30.62 16.14
N ILE A 308 -16.40 30.41 14.94
CA ILE A 308 -14.98 30.05 14.76
C ILE A 308 -14.10 31.21 15.27
N ASP A 309 -14.42 32.44 14.91
CA ASP A 309 -13.64 33.61 15.32
C ASP A 309 -13.73 33.85 16.84
N HIS A 310 -14.91 33.64 17.42
CA HIS A 310 -15.10 33.67 18.86
C HIS A 310 -14.28 32.59 19.58
N ALA A 311 -14.28 31.35 19.07
CA ALA A 311 -13.47 30.26 19.63
C ALA A 311 -11.96 30.54 19.50
N ALA A 312 -11.51 31.10 18.37
CA ALA A 312 -10.12 31.49 18.14
C ALA A 312 -9.68 32.65 19.06
N LYS A 313 -10.57 33.60 19.35
CA LYS A 313 -10.33 34.67 20.33
C LYS A 313 -10.19 34.12 21.74
N LEU A 314 -11.13 33.27 22.18
CA LEU A 314 -11.10 32.71 23.53
C LEU A 314 -9.88 31.81 23.80
N SER A 315 -9.32 31.18 22.76
CA SER A 315 -8.12 30.33 22.85
C SER A 315 -6.81 31.09 22.59
N GLU A 316 -6.86 32.42 22.44
CA GLU A 316 -5.71 33.25 22.06
C GLU A 316 -5.01 32.76 20.78
N ALA A 317 -5.75 32.09 19.90
CA ALA A 317 -5.26 31.63 18.61
C ALA A 317 -5.33 32.75 17.55
N ILE A 318 -6.27 33.68 17.73
CA ILE A 318 -6.54 34.76 16.77
C ILE A 318 -5.31 35.62 16.45
N THR A 319 -4.46 35.87 17.45
CA THR A 319 -3.25 36.70 17.31
C THR A 319 -2.26 36.11 16.33
N PHE A 320 -1.93 34.82 16.44
CA PHE A 320 -1.02 34.20 15.48
C PHE A 320 -1.69 33.89 14.15
N ILE A 321 -3.00 33.55 14.14
CA ILE A 321 -3.74 33.31 12.90
C ILE A 321 -3.74 34.57 12.03
N ASN A 322 -3.97 35.75 12.62
CA ASN A 322 -3.95 37.01 11.86
C ASN A 322 -2.56 37.41 11.35
N ASN A 323 -1.49 36.89 11.98
CA ASN A 323 -0.12 37.11 11.53
C ASN A 323 0.29 36.18 10.37
N LEU A 324 -0.50 35.14 10.06
CA LEU A 324 -0.27 34.27 8.91
C LEU A 324 -0.78 34.92 7.62
N PRO A 325 -0.08 34.74 6.48
CA PRO A 325 -0.44 35.38 5.21
C PRO A 325 -1.88 35.05 4.74
N GLU A 326 -2.29 33.78 4.89
CA GLU A 326 -3.61 33.28 4.46
C GLU A 326 -4.59 33.13 5.64
N ARG A 327 -4.21 33.60 6.83
CA ARG A 327 -4.99 33.51 8.07
C ARG A 327 -5.60 32.11 8.28
N TYR A 328 -6.92 32.03 8.37
CA TYR A 328 -7.67 30.79 8.58
C TYR A 328 -7.49 29.74 7.47
N GLU A 329 -7.14 30.14 6.25
CA GLU A 329 -6.98 29.23 5.11
C GLU A 329 -5.55 28.65 5.00
N THR A 330 -4.64 29.06 5.89
CA THR A 330 -3.28 28.53 5.93
C THR A 330 -3.29 27.01 6.12
N GLN A 331 -2.59 26.29 5.24
CA GLN A 331 -2.46 24.84 5.31
C GLN A 331 -1.53 24.42 6.45
N VAL A 332 -1.94 23.44 7.25
CA VAL A 332 -1.20 23.03 8.45
C VAL A 332 -0.18 21.92 8.14
N GLY A 333 -0.41 21.15 7.07
CA GLY A 333 0.43 20.03 6.64
C GLY A 333 0.21 18.73 7.43
N GLU A 334 0.87 17.64 7.03
CA GLU A 334 0.74 16.33 7.69
C GLU A 334 1.17 16.42 9.17
N ARG A 335 0.26 16.08 10.11
CA ARG A 335 0.46 16.22 11.57
C ARG A 335 0.83 17.64 12.03
N GLY A 336 0.52 18.64 11.21
CA GLY A 336 0.76 20.04 11.52
C GLY A 336 2.21 20.49 11.58
N ILE A 337 3.14 19.83 10.87
CA ILE A 337 4.60 20.11 10.96
C ILE A 337 4.96 21.60 10.80
N GLN A 338 4.13 22.38 10.11
CA GLN A 338 4.38 23.80 9.83
C GLN A 338 4.09 24.74 11.02
N LEU A 339 3.46 24.24 12.10
CA LEU A 339 3.11 25.02 13.29
C LEU A 339 3.94 24.64 14.51
N SER A 340 4.18 25.61 15.40
CA SER A 340 4.82 25.36 16.69
C SER A 340 3.94 24.49 17.59
N GLY A 341 4.54 23.80 18.57
CA GLY A 341 3.79 22.98 19.54
C GLY A 341 2.68 23.78 20.24
N GLY A 342 3.00 24.98 20.71
CA GLY A 342 2.02 25.89 21.32
C GLY A 342 0.92 26.35 20.36
N GLN A 343 1.22 26.61 19.09
CA GLN A 343 0.20 26.95 18.08
C GLN A 343 -0.75 25.78 17.83
N LYS A 344 -0.24 24.55 17.72
CA LYS A 344 -1.08 23.33 17.59
C LYS A 344 -2.01 23.18 18.78
N GLN A 345 -1.49 23.45 19.97
CA GLN A 345 -2.26 23.38 21.21
C GLN A 345 -3.41 24.38 21.20
N ARG A 346 -3.14 25.65 20.86
CA ARG A 346 -4.16 26.69 20.76
C ARG A 346 -5.28 26.32 19.77
N ILE A 347 -4.95 25.78 18.59
CA ILE A 347 -5.95 25.31 17.61
C ILE A 347 -6.80 24.16 18.18
N ALA A 348 -6.19 23.21 18.87
CA ALA A 348 -6.92 22.12 19.51
C ALA A 348 -7.83 22.60 20.64
N ILE A 349 -7.41 23.63 21.38
CA ILE A 349 -8.25 24.30 22.38
C ILE A 349 -9.40 25.03 21.68
N SER A 350 -9.17 25.76 20.58
CA SER A 350 -10.25 26.38 19.79
C SER A 350 -11.30 25.35 19.36
N ARG A 351 -10.85 24.15 18.93
CA ARG A 351 -11.73 23.02 18.57
C ARG A 351 -12.59 22.55 19.75
N ALA A 352 -12.01 22.47 20.94
CA ALA A 352 -12.73 22.08 22.16
C ALA A 352 -13.72 23.17 22.62
N ILE A 353 -13.35 24.46 22.48
CA ILE A 353 -14.22 25.60 22.81
C ILE A 353 -15.42 25.65 21.86
N LEU A 354 -15.18 25.53 20.55
CA LEU A 354 -16.23 25.59 19.52
C LEU A 354 -17.31 24.52 19.74
N LYS A 355 -16.90 23.35 20.23
CA LYS A 355 -17.79 22.23 20.52
C LYS A 355 -18.71 22.49 21.72
N ASN A 356 -18.30 23.36 22.65
CA ASN A 356 -19.02 23.67 23.89
C ASN A 356 -19.49 22.43 24.70
N PRO A 357 -18.56 21.55 25.12
CA PRO A 357 -18.87 20.30 25.81
C PRO A 357 -19.28 20.50 27.28
N SER A 358 -20.06 19.57 27.83
CA SER A 358 -20.40 19.49 29.26
C SER A 358 -19.26 18.90 30.10
N ILE A 359 -18.43 18.03 29.48
CA ILE A 359 -17.28 17.37 30.09
C ILE A 359 -16.02 17.76 29.31
N LEU A 360 -15.02 18.30 30.01
CA LEU A 360 -13.75 18.71 29.41
C LEU A 360 -12.60 17.82 29.92
N LEU A 361 -11.86 17.22 28.99
CA LEU A 361 -10.71 16.36 29.27
C LEU A 361 -9.44 17.06 28.78
N LEU A 362 -8.54 17.38 29.71
CA LEU A 362 -7.28 18.06 29.43
C LEU A 362 -6.11 17.13 29.77
N ASP A 363 -5.49 16.52 28.76
CA ASP A 363 -4.32 15.66 28.94
C ASP A 363 -3.04 16.46 28.71
N GLU A 364 -2.39 16.94 29.77
CA GLU A 364 -1.14 17.71 29.72
C GLU A 364 -1.18 18.90 28.73
N ALA A 365 -2.31 19.60 28.68
CA ALA A 365 -2.60 20.65 27.70
C ALA A 365 -1.65 21.87 27.74
N THR A 366 -0.81 22.01 28.76
CA THR A 366 0.17 23.09 28.93
C THR A 366 1.63 22.66 28.80
N SER A 367 1.89 21.37 28.53
CA SER A 367 3.24 20.78 28.55
C SER A 367 4.17 21.28 27.45
N ALA A 368 3.63 21.59 26.26
CA ALA A 368 4.40 22.00 25.08
C ALA A 368 4.48 23.52 24.87
N LEU A 369 4.03 24.33 25.85
CA LEU A 369 3.99 25.79 25.79
C LEU A 369 5.17 26.44 26.52
N ASP A 370 5.64 27.56 25.97
CA ASP A 370 6.57 28.50 26.62
C ASP A 370 5.88 29.24 27.78
N ALA A 371 6.65 29.72 28.78
CA ALA A 371 6.09 30.25 30.03
C ALA A 371 5.17 31.48 29.84
N GLU A 372 5.42 32.32 28.84
CA GLU A 372 4.59 33.49 28.53
C GLU A 372 3.26 33.04 27.89
N SER A 373 3.34 32.17 26.87
CA SER A 373 2.17 31.56 26.26
C SER A 373 1.37 30.68 27.23
N GLU A 374 2.03 29.97 28.14
CA GLU A 374 1.42 29.08 29.13
C GLU A 374 0.43 29.85 30.00
N LYS A 375 0.80 31.05 30.47
CA LYS A 375 -0.10 31.88 31.27
C LYS A 375 -1.36 32.28 30.47
N SER A 376 -1.20 32.75 29.23
CA SER A 376 -2.33 33.13 28.38
C SER A 376 -3.26 31.96 28.05
N VAL A 377 -2.69 30.78 27.78
CA VAL A 377 -3.46 29.57 27.47
C VAL A 377 -4.13 29.01 28.72
N GLN A 378 -3.48 29.10 29.89
CA GLN A 378 -4.10 28.74 31.16
C GLN A 378 -5.28 29.65 31.49
N GLU A 379 -5.16 30.97 31.31
CA GLU A 379 -6.28 31.90 31.50
C GLU A 379 -7.45 31.59 30.54
N ALA A 380 -7.15 31.21 29.30
CA ALA A 380 -8.15 30.73 28.35
C ALA A 380 -8.83 29.43 28.81
N LEU A 381 -8.05 28.45 29.27
CA LEU A 381 -8.56 27.19 29.80
C LEU A 381 -9.41 27.40 31.06
N ASP A 382 -8.97 28.24 31.99
CA ASP A 382 -9.68 28.54 33.23
C ASP A 382 -11.08 29.11 32.94
N ARG A 383 -11.20 30.03 31.96
CA ARG A 383 -12.52 30.56 31.51
C ARG A 383 -13.41 29.48 30.91
N VAL A 384 -12.82 28.53 30.19
CA VAL A 384 -13.54 27.44 29.51
C VAL A 384 -13.96 26.35 30.51
N MET A 385 -13.23 26.20 31.62
CA MET A 385 -13.50 25.21 32.67
C MET A 385 -14.67 25.61 33.57
N VAL A 386 -15.01 26.90 33.66
CA VAL A 386 -16.12 27.37 34.51
C VAL A 386 -17.44 26.74 34.09
N GLY A 387 -18.13 26.11 35.04
CA GLY A 387 -19.44 25.50 34.84
C GLY A 387 -19.43 24.16 34.10
N ARG A 388 -18.26 23.51 33.98
CA ARG A 388 -18.10 22.21 33.29
C ARG A 388 -17.32 21.24 34.17
N THR A 389 -17.68 19.97 34.11
CA THR A 389 -16.87 18.94 34.76
C THR A 389 -15.55 18.82 34.00
N THR A 390 -14.43 19.10 34.67
CA THR A 390 -13.12 19.08 34.02
C THR A 390 -12.22 18.04 34.66
N VAL A 391 -11.71 17.11 33.84
CA VAL A 391 -10.66 16.16 34.22
C VAL A 391 -9.33 16.65 33.66
N VAL A 392 -8.40 16.99 34.54
CA VAL A 392 -7.10 17.52 34.15
C VAL A 392 -5.99 16.55 34.54
N ILE A 393 -5.21 16.09 33.57
CA ILE A 393 -3.94 15.40 33.81
C ILE A 393 -2.87 16.48 33.79
N ALA A 394 -2.43 16.89 34.99
CA ALA A 394 -1.52 18.00 35.14
C ALA A 394 -0.12 17.53 35.53
N HIS A 395 0.87 18.09 34.83
CA HIS A 395 2.29 18.01 35.17
C HIS A 395 2.84 19.34 35.69
N ARG A 396 2.01 20.38 35.87
CA ARG A 396 2.39 21.73 36.29
C ARG A 396 1.67 22.11 37.59
N LEU A 397 2.42 22.65 38.54
CA LEU A 397 1.92 22.99 39.88
C LEU A 397 0.77 24.01 39.89
N SER A 398 0.81 24.97 38.96
CA SER A 398 -0.21 26.01 38.78
C SER A 398 -1.58 25.42 38.49
N THR A 399 -1.66 24.49 37.54
CA THR A 399 -2.91 23.82 37.15
C THR A 399 -3.40 22.84 38.23
N ILE A 400 -2.49 22.24 38.98
CA ILE A 400 -2.83 21.32 40.08
C ILE A 400 -3.41 22.10 41.28
N ARG A 401 -2.82 23.24 41.64
CA ARG A 401 -3.23 24.03 42.81
C ARG A 401 -4.64 24.61 42.69
N ASN A 402 -5.07 24.92 41.47
CA ASN A 402 -6.39 25.49 41.19
C ASN A 402 -7.51 24.42 41.08
N ALA A 403 -7.19 23.14 41.24
CA ALA A 403 -8.19 22.08 41.18
C ALA A 403 -8.99 21.96 42.48
N ASP A 404 -10.29 21.73 42.37
CA ASP A 404 -11.19 21.51 43.51
C ASP A 404 -10.87 20.21 44.25
N THR A 405 -10.40 19.19 43.52
CA THR A 405 -10.00 17.90 44.07
C THR A 405 -8.82 17.35 43.31
N ILE A 406 -7.82 16.85 44.02
CA ILE A 406 -6.64 16.22 43.45
C ILE A 406 -6.68 14.74 43.81
N ALA A 407 -6.48 13.88 42.82
CA ALA A 407 -6.40 12.44 42.98
C ALA A 407 -5.03 11.92 42.52
N VAL A 408 -4.30 11.28 43.44
CA VAL A 408 -2.97 10.72 43.18
C VAL A 408 -3.09 9.29 42.71
N VAL A 409 -2.63 9.02 41.49
CA VAL A 409 -2.64 7.71 40.85
C VAL A 409 -1.25 7.09 40.91
N ASP A 410 -1.12 5.94 41.58
CA ASP A 410 0.09 5.12 41.60
C ASP A 410 -0.24 3.65 41.35
N GLY A 411 0.57 2.99 40.52
CA GLY A 411 0.38 1.57 40.17
C GLY A 411 -1.02 1.19 39.66
N GLY A 412 -1.77 2.12 39.06
CA GLY A 412 -3.13 1.87 38.58
C GLY A 412 -4.24 1.95 39.65
N ARG A 413 -3.93 2.51 40.83
CA ARG A 413 -4.85 2.73 41.96
C ARG A 413 -4.83 4.17 42.43
N ILE A 414 -5.91 4.62 43.07
CA ILE A 414 -5.95 5.91 43.77
C ILE A 414 -5.34 5.72 45.15
N VAL A 415 -4.28 6.47 45.46
CA VAL A 415 -3.60 6.42 46.76
C VAL A 415 -4.11 7.50 47.71
N GLU A 416 -4.33 8.71 47.18
CA GLU A 416 -4.73 9.88 47.96
C GLU A 416 -5.73 10.74 47.18
N THR A 417 -6.68 11.34 47.90
CA THR A 417 -7.63 12.32 47.37
C THR A 417 -7.80 13.48 48.35
N GLY A 418 -7.89 14.71 47.86
CA GLY A 418 -8.10 15.89 48.70
C GLY A 418 -7.80 17.21 47.99
N THR A 419 -7.91 18.31 48.72
CA THR A 419 -7.48 19.63 48.22
C THR A 419 -5.96 19.80 48.36
N HIS A 420 -5.38 20.78 47.65
CA HIS A 420 -3.95 21.06 47.71
C HIS A 420 -3.47 21.29 49.15
N GLU A 421 -4.22 22.04 49.94
CA GLU A 421 -3.89 22.35 51.34
C GLU A 421 -3.95 21.11 52.24
N GLN A 422 -4.97 20.25 52.05
CA GLN A 422 -5.14 19.02 52.82
C GLN A 422 -4.01 18.02 52.55
N LEU A 423 -3.62 17.86 51.28
CA LEU A 423 -2.57 16.92 50.90
C LEU A 423 -1.16 17.42 51.25
N MET A 424 -0.94 18.74 51.26
CA MET A 424 0.34 19.34 51.69
C MET A 424 0.53 19.35 53.21
N ALA A 425 -0.57 19.36 53.99
CA ALA A 425 -0.51 19.32 55.45
C ALA A 425 0.09 18.01 55.98
N ASN A 426 0.07 16.92 55.19
CA ASN A 426 0.67 15.65 55.55
C ASN A 426 2.04 15.48 54.86
N PRO A 427 3.17 15.68 55.55
CA PRO A 427 4.50 15.59 54.94
C PRO A 427 4.92 14.16 54.51
N LEU A 428 4.14 13.13 54.89
CA LEU A 428 4.35 11.74 54.44
C LEU A 428 3.50 11.37 53.21
N SER A 429 2.73 12.32 52.66
CA SER A 429 1.85 12.07 51.52
C SER A 429 2.64 11.86 50.22
N ALA A 430 2.15 10.96 49.37
CA ALA A 430 2.69 10.73 48.02
C ALA A 430 2.64 12.01 47.17
N TYR A 431 1.57 12.79 47.30
CA TYR A 431 1.44 14.10 46.67
C TYR A 431 2.51 15.10 47.12
N SER A 432 2.71 15.25 48.44
CA SER A 432 3.70 16.19 49.00
C SER A 432 5.12 15.88 48.51
N SER A 433 5.45 14.58 48.42
CA SER A 433 6.73 14.10 47.89
C SER A 433 6.91 14.43 46.40
N LEU A 434 5.85 14.26 45.59
CA LEU A 434 5.87 14.62 44.17
C LEU A 434 6.07 16.13 43.96
N ILE A 435 5.40 16.96 44.78
CA ILE A 435 5.54 18.42 44.73
C ILE A 435 6.94 18.87 45.13
N GLN A 436 7.49 18.36 46.24
CA GLN A 436 8.83 18.75 46.68
C GLN A 436 9.89 18.40 45.63
N LEU A 437 9.77 17.23 44.99
CA LEU A 437 10.64 16.84 43.87
C LEU A 437 10.48 17.80 42.68
N GLN A 438 9.26 18.25 42.40
CA GLN A 438 8.98 19.16 41.30
C GLN A 438 9.46 20.60 41.58
N GLU A 439 9.28 21.12 42.80
CA GLU A 439 9.79 22.42 43.23
C GLU A 439 11.32 22.44 43.25
N ALA A 440 11.95 21.37 43.75
CA ALA A 440 13.41 21.21 43.72
C ALA A 440 13.94 21.22 42.27
N ALA A 441 13.24 20.55 41.33
CA ALA A 441 13.60 20.56 39.92
C ALA A 441 13.39 21.93 39.24
N GLN A 442 12.40 22.71 39.65
CA GLN A 442 12.16 24.06 39.14
C GLN A 442 13.18 25.09 39.67
N LEU A 443 13.61 24.96 40.93
CA LEU A 443 14.62 25.83 41.54
C LEU A 443 16.01 25.66 40.89
N GLN A 444 16.36 24.46 40.41
CA GLN A 444 17.60 24.21 39.66
C GLN A 444 17.59 24.78 38.22
N ARG A 445 16.44 25.25 37.71
CA ARG A 445 16.28 25.72 36.32
C ARG A 445 16.48 27.22 36.12
N LYS A 446 16.76 28.00 37.17
CA LYS A 446 17.14 29.43 37.04
C LYS A 446 18.64 29.54 36.73
N PRO A 447 19.08 30.32 35.73
CA PRO A 447 20.49 30.44 35.40
C PRO A 447 21.19 31.35 36.43
N SER A 448 21.96 30.76 37.34
CA SER A 448 22.97 31.50 38.10
C SER A 448 24.22 31.67 37.23
N PHE A 449 24.47 32.91 36.83
CA PHE A 449 25.78 33.35 36.33
C PHE A 449 26.81 33.26 37.47
N SER A 450 27.79 32.37 37.36
CA SER A 450 29.23 32.64 37.53
C SER A 450 30.05 31.42 37.97
N HIS A 451 31.21 31.32 37.33
CA HIS A 451 32.43 30.54 37.62
C HIS A 451 32.45 29.01 37.53
N SER A 452 32.91 28.58 36.35
CA SER A 452 33.93 27.56 36.10
C SER A 452 34.78 27.08 37.29
N THR A 453 34.68 25.79 37.61
CA THR A 453 35.87 24.93 37.80
C THR A 453 35.55 23.48 37.50
N SER A 454 36.57 22.81 36.98
CA SER A 454 36.62 21.55 36.26
C SER A 454 36.61 20.28 37.13
N ILE A 455 35.98 19.24 36.57
CA ILE A 455 36.37 17.80 36.57
C ILE A 455 36.28 17.02 37.89
N THR A 456 35.36 16.04 37.95
CA THR A 456 35.69 14.59 37.93
C THR A 456 34.42 13.74 37.76
N ARG A 457 34.39 12.89 36.73
CA ARG A 457 33.46 11.75 36.57
C ARG A 457 34.25 10.46 36.75
N PRO A 458 33.69 9.46 37.44
CA PRO A 458 33.59 8.11 36.88
C PRO A 458 32.17 7.53 37.05
N LEU A 459 31.51 7.09 35.97
CA LEU A 459 31.41 5.71 35.45
C LEU A 459 30.31 4.85 36.10
N SER A 460 29.23 4.59 35.34
CA SER A 460 28.68 3.24 35.02
C SER A 460 27.38 3.42 34.23
N PHE A 461 27.29 2.93 32.98
CA PHE A 461 26.65 1.66 32.57
C PHE A 461 25.19 1.55 33.05
N LYS A 462 24.16 1.26 32.24
CA LYS A 462 24.05 0.52 30.97
C LYS A 462 22.63 0.79 30.44
N TYR A 463 22.46 1.39 29.25
CA TYR A 463 21.14 1.52 28.62
C TYR A 463 20.83 0.24 27.85
N SER A 464 20.00 -0.62 28.43
CA SER A 464 19.32 -1.69 27.74
C SER A 464 17.98 -1.14 27.24
N ARG A 465 17.93 -0.63 26.00
CA ARG A 465 16.65 -0.45 25.31
C ARG A 465 16.38 -1.68 24.48
N GLU A 466 15.62 -2.60 25.07
CA GLU A 466 15.00 -3.67 24.34
C GLU A 466 13.97 -3.13 23.35
N LEU A 467 14.03 -3.77 22.18
CA LEU A 467 13.34 -3.49 20.96
C LEU A 467 11.85 -3.82 21.11
N SER A 468 11.02 -2.83 21.42
CA SER A 468 9.56 -2.98 21.32
C SER A 468 9.15 -3.03 19.85
N ARG A 469 9.08 -4.27 19.34
CA ARG A 469 8.36 -4.68 18.14
C ARG A 469 6.95 -4.11 18.17
N THR A 470 6.67 -3.11 17.34
CA THR A 470 5.30 -2.70 17.05
C THR A 470 4.69 -3.65 16.03
N SER A 471 3.56 -4.20 16.44
CA SER A 471 2.72 -5.12 15.71
C SER A 471 2.10 -4.46 14.49
N ARG A 472 2.43 -5.04 13.34
CA ARG A 472 1.78 -4.96 12.03
C ARG A 472 0.26 -4.72 12.08
N GLY A 473 -0.15 -3.53 11.65
CA GLY A 473 -1.42 -3.33 10.94
C GLY A 473 -1.12 -3.33 9.45
N GLY A 474 -1.31 -4.47 8.79
CA GLY A 474 -1.11 -4.58 7.35
C GLY A 474 -2.22 -3.86 6.60
N SER A 475 -1.94 -2.68 6.06
CA SER A 475 -2.78 -2.05 5.06
C SER A 475 -2.73 -2.87 3.77
N PHE A 476 -3.76 -3.70 3.60
CA PHE A 476 -4.06 -4.33 2.31
C PHE A 476 -4.49 -3.24 1.33
N ARG A 477 -3.54 -2.74 0.52
CA ARG A 477 -3.86 -2.03 -0.72
C ARG A 477 -3.58 -2.95 -1.89
N SER A 478 -4.67 -3.46 -2.46
CA SER A 478 -4.70 -4.17 -3.72
C SER A 478 -5.02 -3.15 -4.80
N ASP A 479 -4.01 -2.66 -5.51
CA ASP A 479 -4.21 -1.97 -6.78
C ASP A 479 -3.51 -2.73 -7.91
N LYS A 480 -4.33 -3.44 -8.67
CA LYS A 480 -4.11 -3.72 -10.09
C LYS A 480 -5.44 -4.10 -10.72
N ASP A 481 -6.22 -3.07 -11.04
CA ASP A 481 -6.80 -2.90 -12.38
C ASP A 481 -7.33 -1.47 -12.52
N SER A 482 -6.40 -0.55 -12.78
CA SER A 482 -6.65 0.73 -13.43
C SER A 482 -5.42 1.15 -14.22
N ILE A 483 -4.88 0.22 -15.03
CA ILE A 483 -3.98 0.57 -16.14
C ILE A 483 -4.85 0.85 -17.37
N SER A 484 -5.58 1.95 -17.31
CA SER A 484 -6.08 2.73 -18.45
C SER A 484 -6.88 3.90 -17.86
N ARG A 485 -6.49 5.14 -18.19
CA ARG A 485 -7.04 6.41 -17.70
C ARG A 485 -6.49 6.90 -16.35
N TYR A 486 -5.18 7.12 -16.29
CA TYR A 486 -4.62 8.27 -15.57
C TYR A 486 -3.45 8.77 -16.40
N GLY A 487 -3.80 9.52 -17.44
CA GLY A 487 -2.88 10.15 -18.39
C GLY A 487 -3.53 11.30 -19.19
N ALA A 488 -4.81 11.60 -18.91
CA ALA A 488 -5.54 12.71 -19.49
C ALA A 488 -6.61 13.11 -18.48
N GLY A 489 -6.29 14.06 -17.59
CA GLY A 489 -7.19 14.47 -16.52
C GLY A 489 -6.56 15.26 -15.37
N GLU A 490 -5.49 16.01 -15.63
CA GLU A 490 -5.05 17.11 -14.76
C GLU A 490 -4.73 18.31 -15.68
N ALA A 491 -5.80 18.91 -16.18
CA ALA A 491 -5.79 20.28 -16.66
C ALA A 491 -6.53 21.08 -15.59
N ASN A 492 -5.77 21.51 -14.58
CA ASN A 492 -5.98 22.69 -13.72
C ASN A 492 -5.01 22.57 -12.55
N ASP A 493 -3.72 22.82 -12.84
CA ASP A 493 -2.77 23.23 -11.83
C ASP A 493 -1.78 24.20 -12.50
N GLU A 494 -2.14 25.48 -12.46
CA GLU A 494 -1.28 26.58 -12.90
C GLU A 494 -0.23 26.80 -11.81
N GLY A 495 0.99 26.28 -12.00
CA GLY A 495 2.10 26.68 -11.12
C GLY A 495 3.40 25.86 -11.15
N GLN A 496 3.42 24.61 -11.63
CA GLN A 496 4.66 23.80 -11.62
C GLN A 496 5.02 23.28 -13.02
N GLY A 497 6.23 23.63 -13.46
CA GLY A 497 6.70 23.46 -14.83
C GLY A 497 6.54 22.04 -15.38
N LYS A 498 5.82 21.92 -16.51
CA LYS A 498 5.75 20.71 -17.33
C LYS A 498 7.17 20.20 -17.61
N GLY A 499 7.55 19.09 -16.97
CA GLY A 499 8.84 18.46 -17.17
C GLY A 499 9.07 18.14 -18.64
N LYS A 500 10.24 18.52 -19.18
CA LYS A 500 10.60 18.23 -20.58
C LYS A 500 10.54 16.71 -20.82
N PRO A 501 9.92 16.23 -21.92
CA PRO A 501 9.87 14.81 -22.21
C PRO A 501 11.30 14.25 -22.32
N VAL A 502 11.58 13.21 -21.54
CA VAL A 502 12.90 12.59 -21.50
C VAL A 502 13.12 11.83 -22.79
N SER A 503 14.24 12.11 -23.49
CA SER A 503 14.62 11.38 -24.70
C SER A 503 14.81 9.89 -24.41
N MET A 504 14.25 9.03 -25.26
CA MET A 504 14.40 7.57 -25.19
C MET A 504 15.88 7.13 -25.13
N LYS A 505 16.79 7.88 -25.75
CA LYS A 505 18.24 7.64 -25.70
C LYS A 505 18.79 7.68 -24.27
N LYS A 506 18.28 8.59 -23.43
CA LYS A 506 18.68 8.73 -22.02
C LYS A 506 18.10 7.61 -21.16
N LEU A 507 16.93 7.09 -21.52
CA LEU A 507 16.31 5.97 -20.84
C LEU A 507 17.08 4.66 -21.11
N TYR A 508 17.43 4.40 -22.38
CA TYR A 508 18.26 3.25 -22.75
C TYR A 508 19.70 3.35 -22.23
N SER A 509 20.24 4.55 -22.03
CA SER A 509 21.59 4.70 -21.48
C SER A 509 21.71 4.17 -20.05
N MET A 510 20.61 4.06 -19.30
CA MET A 510 20.59 3.46 -17.96
C MET A 510 20.85 1.94 -17.96
N VAL A 511 20.70 1.29 -19.12
CA VAL A 511 20.92 -0.15 -19.31
C VAL A 511 22.36 -0.46 -19.74
N ARG A 512 23.16 0.54 -20.11
CA ARG A 512 24.54 0.38 -20.60
C ARG A 512 25.40 -0.63 -19.81
N PRO A 513 25.37 -0.69 -18.47
CA PRO A 513 26.20 -1.65 -17.73
C PRO A 513 25.88 -3.13 -17.98
N ASP A 514 24.68 -3.46 -18.47
CA ASP A 514 24.24 -4.84 -18.75
C ASP A 514 24.05 -5.12 -20.24
N TRP A 515 24.74 -4.36 -21.12
CA TRP A 515 24.53 -4.44 -22.58
C TRP A 515 24.67 -5.85 -23.16
N VAL A 516 25.52 -6.70 -22.56
CA VAL A 516 25.72 -8.11 -22.96
C VAL A 516 24.42 -8.93 -22.87
N PHE A 517 23.64 -8.72 -21.81
CA PHE A 517 22.34 -9.37 -21.67
C PHE A 517 21.32 -8.79 -22.67
N GLY A 518 21.40 -7.47 -22.94
CA GLY A 518 20.57 -6.84 -23.96
C GLY A 518 20.80 -7.40 -25.37
N VAL A 519 22.07 -7.57 -25.78
CA VAL A 519 22.43 -8.11 -27.09
C VAL A 519 22.03 -9.58 -27.24
N SER A 520 22.37 -10.41 -26.25
CA SER A 520 21.98 -11.83 -26.26
C SER A 520 20.46 -12.03 -26.24
N GLY A 521 19.73 -11.25 -25.44
CA GLY A 521 18.27 -11.26 -25.41
C GLY A 521 17.66 -10.83 -26.74
N THR A 522 18.22 -9.78 -27.36
CA THR A 522 17.72 -9.27 -28.66
C THR A 522 17.89 -10.29 -29.78
N LEU A 523 19.08 -10.90 -29.91
CA LEU A 523 19.33 -11.94 -30.91
C LEU A 523 18.35 -13.10 -30.72
N SER A 524 18.13 -13.52 -29.48
CA SER A 524 17.20 -14.59 -29.15
C SER A 524 15.74 -14.23 -29.45
N ALA A 525 15.33 -12.99 -29.20
CA ALA A 525 13.97 -12.50 -29.49
C ALA A 525 13.67 -12.47 -31.00
N PHE A 526 14.66 -12.13 -31.83
CA PHE A 526 14.51 -12.21 -33.29
C PHE A 526 14.29 -13.65 -33.77
N VAL A 527 15.07 -14.60 -33.24
CA VAL A 527 14.91 -16.03 -33.57
C VAL A 527 13.56 -16.56 -33.08
N ALA A 528 13.15 -16.21 -31.85
CA ALA A 528 11.85 -16.57 -31.31
C ALA A 528 10.69 -15.95 -32.11
N GLY A 529 10.86 -14.75 -32.67
CA GLY A 529 9.90 -14.12 -33.56
C GLY A 529 9.78 -14.81 -34.93
N ALA A 530 10.92 -15.21 -35.51
CA ALA A 530 10.99 -15.93 -36.79
C ALA A 530 10.34 -17.32 -36.76
N GLN A 531 10.22 -17.91 -35.57
CA GLN A 531 9.67 -19.24 -35.35
C GLN A 531 8.23 -19.41 -35.87
N MET A 532 7.36 -18.42 -35.67
CA MET A 532 5.94 -18.53 -36.06
C MET A 532 5.72 -18.57 -37.59
N PRO A 533 6.34 -17.67 -38.39
CA PRO A 533 6.27 -17.77 -39.85
C PRO A 533 6.88 -19.06 -40.41
N LEU A 534 8.02 -19.51 -39.86
CA LEU A 534 8.65 -20.78 -40.27
C LEU A 534 7.76 -21.99 -39.96
N PHE A 535 7.09 -21.96 -38.81
CA PHE A 535 6.11 -22.96 -38.43
C PHE A 535 4.91 -22.99 -39.41
N ALA A 536 4.35 -21.83 -39.75
CA ALA A 536 3.26 -21.73 -40.72
C ALA A 536 3.64 -22.26 -42.11
N LEU A 537 4.89 -21.99 -42.55
CA LEU A 537 5.43 -22.53 -43.80
C LEU A 537 5.48 -24.06 -43.80
N GLY A 538 5.99 -24.66 -42.71
CA GLY A 538 6.05 -26.13 -42.57
C GLY A 538 4.66 -26.78 -42.60
N VAL A 539 3.69 -26.19 -41.91
CA VAL A 539 2.28 -26.67 -41.93
C VAL A 539 1.67 -26.54 -43.32
N THR A 540 1.97 -25.47 -44.05
CA THR A 540 1.48 -25.25 -45.43
C THR A 540 2.10 -26.24 -46.41
N GLN A 541 3.41 -26.51 -46.30
CA GLN A 541 4.08 -27.52 -47.13
C GLN A 541 3.53 -28.93 -46.86
N ALA A 542 3.18 -29.23 -45.61
CA ALA A 542 2.52 -30.49 -45.27
C ALA A 542 1.18 -30.65 -46.00
N LEU A 543 0.36 -29.59 -46.06
CA LEU A 543 -0.90 -29.60 -46.81
C LEU A 543 -0.69 -29.92 -48.30
N VAL A 544 0.28 -29.26 -48.94
CA VAL A 544 0.60 -29.52 -50.36
C VAL A 544 1.04 -30.98 -50.55
N SER A 545 1.83 -31.52 -49.61
CA SER A 545 2.30 -32.91 -49.68
C SER A 545 1.17 -33.95 -49.63
N TYR A 546 0.01 -33.63 -49.05
CA TYR A 546 -1.12 -34.57 -48.97
C TYR A 546 -1.82 -34.81 -50.31
N TYR A 547 -1.62 -33.94 -51.29
CA TYR A 547 -2.16 -34.09 -52.64
C TYR A 547 -1.20 -34.81 -53.61
N MET A 548 -0.01 -35.19 -53.13
CA MET A 548 1.00 -35.91 -53.90
C MET A 548 0.88 -37.43 -53.69
N GLY A 549 1.68 -38.22 -54.43
CA GLY A 549 1.72 -39.69 -54.24
C GLY A 549 2.30 -40.12 -52.90
N TRP A 550 1.94 -41.33 -52.42
CA TRP A 550 2.29 -41.82 -51.08
C TRP A 550 3.77 -41.76 -50.73
N GLU A 551 4.66 -42.16 -51.65
CA GLU A 551 6.10 -42.17 -51.40
C GLU A 551 6.69 -40.76 -51.23
N THR A 552 6.16 -39.78 -51.95
CA THR A 552 6.57 -38.38 -51.81
C THR A 552 5.98 -37.76 -50.56
N THR A 553 4.69 -38.01 -50.26
CA THR A 553 4.07 -37.56 -49.00
C THR A 553 4.79 -38.10 -47.78
N LYS A 554 5.09 -39.41 -47.74
CA LYS A 554 5.80 -40.04 -46.62
C LYS A 554 7.18 -39.43 -46.39
N ARG A 555 7.89 -39.07 -47.46
CA ARG A 555 9.20 -38.42 -47.40
C ARG A 555 9.11 -36.99 -46.90
N GLU A 556 8.21 -36.18 -47.46
CA GLU A 556 8.05 -34.77 -47.09
C GLU A 556 7.48 -34.60 -45.68
N VAL A 557 6.46 -35.37 -45.31
CA VAL A 557 5.89 -35.39 -43.95
C VAL A 557 6.96 -35.79 -42.92
N ARG A 558 7.82 -36.76 -43.22
CA ARG A 558 8.93 -37.14 -42.33
C ARG A 558 9.95 -36.00 -42.16
N LYS A 559 10.30 -35.30 -43.25
CA LYS A 559 11.18 -34.12 -43.18
C LYS A 559 10.55 -33.02 -42.32
N ILE A 560 9.28 -32.71 -42.53
CA ILE A 560 8.57 -31.66 -41.77
C ILE A 560 8.46 -32.05 -40.28
N ALA A 561 8.10 -33.30 -39.97
CA ALA A 561 8.03 -33.79 -38.60
C ALA A 561 9.39 -33.74 -37.89
N THR A 562 10.48 -34.12 -38.57
CA THR A 562 11.83 -34.03 -38.00
C THR A 562 12.28 -32.58 -37.79
N LEU A 563 11.94 -31.66 -38.69
CA LEU A 563 12.17 -30.23 -38.51
C LEU A 563 11.38 -29.66 -37.32
N PHE A 564 10.12 -30.07 -37.12
CA PHE A 564 9.33 -29.65 -35.96
C PHE A 564 9.88 -30.21 -34.64
N CYS A 565 10.37 -31.45 -34.62
CA CYS A 565 11.07 -31.99 -33.44
C CYS A 565 12.35 -31.22 -33.12
N GLY A 566 13.16 -30.86 -34.13
CA GLY A 566 14.33 -30.01 -33.94
C GLY A 566 13.97 -28.60 -33.46
N GLY A 567 12.94 -28.01 -34.06
CA GLY A 567 12.38 -26.73 -33.66
C GLY A 567 11.93 -26.72 -32.21
N ALA A 568 11.25 -27.78 -31.75
CA ALA A 568 10.78 -27.91 -30.37
C ALA A 568 11.91 -27.79 -29.32
N VAL A 569 13.11 -28.26 -29.62
CA VAL A 569 14.28 -28.14 -28.73
C VAL A 569 14.87 -26.73 -28.79
N LEU A 570 15.05 -26.19 -30.00
CA LEU A 570 15.60 -24.85 -30.23
C LEU A 570 14.72 -23.78 -29.57
N THR A 571 13.40 -23.92 -29.66
CA THR A 571 12.42 -23.01 -29.04
C THR A 571 12.64 -22.87 -27.53
N VAL A 572 12.92 -23.98 -26.83
CA VAL A 572 13.18 -23.93 -25.37
C VAL A 572 14.46 -23.15 -25.10
N VAL A 573 15.52 -23.43 -25.84
CA VAL A 573 16.83 -22.78 -25.66
C VAL A 573 16.72 -21.27 -25.88
N PHE A 574 16.13 -20.84 -27.00
CA PHE A 574 16.00 -19.41 -27.31
C PHE A 574 15.04 -18.69 -26.37
N HIS A 575 13.91 -19.27 -25.97
CA HIS A 575 13.05 -18.61 -24.97
C HIS A 575 13.68 -18.51 -23.58
N VAL A 576 14.49 -19.50 -23.18
CA VAL A 576 15.25 -19.44 -21.93
C VAL A 576 16.28 -18.32 -21.97
N ILE A 577 17.07 -18.23 -23.04
CA ILE A 577 18.08 -17.17 -23.20
C ILE A 577 17.40 -15.79 -23.23
N GLU A 578 16.35 -15.64 -24.02
CA GLU A 578 15.59 -14.39 -24.16
C GLU A 578 15.06 -13.90 -22.80
N HIS A 579 14.27 -14.71 -22.11
CA HIS A 579 13.61 -14.29 -20.87
C HIS A 579 14.55 -14.25 -19.66
N LEU A 580 15.62 -15.04 -19.64
CA LEU A 580 16.65 -14.93 -18.60
C LEU A 580 17.45 -13.64 -18.76
N SER A 581 17.90 -13.32 -19.99
CA SER A 581 18.69 -12.14 -20.27
C SER A 581 17.89 -10.86 -20.03
N PHE A 582 16.69 -10.73 -20.61
CA PHE A 582 15.83 -9.58 -20.36
C PHE A 582 15.33 -9.52 -18.90
N GLY A 583 15.09 -10.67 -18.26
CA GLY A 583 14.73 -10.73 -16.84
C GLY A 583 15.84 -10.17 -15.94
N ILE A 584 17.08 -10.61 -16.12
CA ILE A 584 18.24 -10.11 -15.35
C ILE A 584 18.44 -8.62 -15.61
N MET A 585 18.39 -8.19 -16.87
CA MET A 585 18.55 -6.80 -17.28
C MET A 585 17.47 -5.91 -16.64
N GLY A 586 16.21 -6.34 -16.67
CA GLY A 586 15.09 -5.64 -16.06
C GLY A 586 15.19 -5.51 -14.54
N GLU A 587 15.54 -6.58 -13.83
CA GLU A 587 15.68 -6.53 -12.36
C GLU A 587 16.86 -5.64 -11.93
N ARG A 588 17.98 -5.68 -12.66
CA ARG A 588 19.13 -4.80 -12.37
C ARG A 588 18.82 -3.34 -12.64
N LEU A 589 18.11 -3.05 -13.74
CA LEU A 589 17.65 -1.70 -14.05
C LEU A 589 16.73 -1.17 -12.94
N THR A 590 15.71 -1.93 -12.54
CA THR A 590 14.80 -1.55 -11.45
C THR A 590 15.55 -1.29 -10.14
N LEU A 591 16.49 -2.18 -9.77
CA LEU A 591 17.30 -2.00 -8.56
C LEU A 591 18.10 -0.69 -8.61
N ARG A 592 18.81 -0.41 -9.71
CA ARG A 592 19.60 0.83 -9.86
C ARG A 592 18.74 2.08 -9.82
N VAL A 593 17.61 2.06 -10.52
CA VAL A 593 16.70 3.21 -10.59
C VAL A 593 16.15 3.50 -9.19
N ARG A 594 15.66 2.49 -8.48
CA ARG A 594 15.16 2.64 -7.11
C ARG A 594 16.24 3.09 -6.14
N GLU A 595 17.43 2.52 -6.21
CA GLU A 595 18.56 2.93 -5.35
C GLU A 595 18.95 4.39 -5.59
N LYS A 596 19.09 4.81 -6.86
CA LYS A 596 19.43 6.19 -7.21
C LYS A 596 18.33 7.19 -6.86
N MET A 597 17.07 6.82 -7.10
CA MET A 597 15.92 7.65 -6.71
C MET A 597 15.87 7.82 -5.19
N PHE A 598 16.00 6.73 -4.44
CA PHE A 598 15.97 6.78 -2.97
C PHE A 598 17.13 7.61 -2.41
N ALA A 599 18.35 7.40 -2.93
CA ALA A 599 19.51 8.20 -2.54
C ALA A 599 19.35 9.69 -2.92
N ALA A 600 18.71 10.00 -4.05
CA ALA A 600 18.43 11.38 -4.46
C ALA A 600 17.37 12.03 -3.57
N ILE A 601 16.30 11.30 -3.21
CA ILE A 601 15.27 11.78 -2.28
C ILE A 601 15.91 12.18 -0.95
N LEU A 602 16.73 11.30 -0.35
CA LEU A 602 17.35 11.57 0.96
C LEU A 602 18.36 12.73 0.96
N ARG A 603 18.88 13.13 -0.21
CA ARG A 603 19.81 14.24 -0.37
C ARG A 603 19.11 15.60 -0.52
N ASN A 604 17.79 15.62 -0.73
CA ASN A 604 17.05 16.87 -0.78
C ASN A 604 17.03 17.55 0.59
N GLU A 605 16.93 18.87 0.57
CA GLU A 605 16.77 19.69 1.78
C GLU A 605 15.45 19.40 2.49
N ILE A 606 15.41 19.61 3.82
CA ILE A 606 14.20 19.36 4.62
C ILE A 606 13.00 20.16 4.08
N GLY A 607 13.21 21.39 3.61
CA GLY A 607 12.15 22.23 3.04
C GLY A 607 11.46 21.62 1.82
N TRP A 608 12.13 20.74 1.07
CA TRP A 608 11.52 20.02 -0.04
C TRP A 608 10.46 19.01 0.42
N PHE A 609 10.65 18.42 1.59
CA PHE A 609 9.71 17.48 2.22
C PHE A 609 8.53 18.17 2.92
N ASP A 610 8.63 19.47 3.18
CA ASP A 610 7.57 20.24 3.82
C ASP A 610 6.45 20.65 2.84
N SER A 611 6.66 20.40 1.54
CA SER A 611 5.65 20.60 0.50
C SER A 611 4.54 19.54 0.58
N THR A 612 3.29 19.97 0.43
CA THR A 612 2.09 19.10 0.43
C THR A 612 2.09 18.06 -0.69
N THR A 613 2.86 18.27 -1.76
CA THR A 613 3.00 17.35 -2.89
C THR A 613 3.99 16.20 -2.64
N HIS A 614 4.80 16.29 -1.56
CA HIS A 614 5.91 15.39 -1.28
C HIS A 614 5.73 14.60 0.03
N THR A 615 4.52 14.08 0.27
CA THR A 615 4.26 13.21 1.43
C THR A 615 5.04 11.90 1.37
N SER A 616 5.35 11.34 2.53
CA SER A 616 6.15 10.11 2.65
C SER A 616 5.57 8.93 1.86
N SER A 617 4.24 8.75 1.95
CA SER A 617 3.50 7.72 1.23
C SER A 617 3.48 7.94 -0.30
N MET A 618 3.37 9.20 -0.77
CA MET A 618 3.44 9.51 -2.20
C MET A 618 4.84 9.24 -2.76
N LEU A 619 5.89 9.63 -2.03
CA LEU A 619 7.27 9.40 -2.46
C LEU A 619 7.64 7.91 -2.47
N ALA A 620 7.21 7.15 -1.46
CA ALA A 620 7.37 5.70 -1.43
C ALA A 620 6.62 5.02 -2.59
N SER A 621 5.41 5.50 -2.91
CA SER A 621 4.64 5.03 -4.06
C SER A 621 5.33 5.34 -5.40
N ARG A 622 5.82 6.58 -5.60
CA ARG A 622 6.59 6.96 -6.81
C ARG A 622 7.84 6.11 -7.01
N LEU A 623 8.54 5.79 -5.91
CA LEU A 623 9.71 4.92 -5.93
C LEU A 623 9.36 3.51 -6.44
N GLU A 624 8.14 3.04 -6.17
CA GLU A 624 7.63 1.78 -6.68
C GLU A 624 7.16 1.89 -8.13
N THR A 625 6.23 2.81 -8.41
CA THR A 625 5.52 2.93 -9.69
C THR A 625 6.46 3.36 -10.81
N ASP A 626 7.19 4.47 -10.66
CA ASP A 626 8.03 5.03 -11.73
C ASP A 626 9.14 4.07 -12.12
N ALA A 627 9.76 3.40 -11.14
CA ALA A 627 10.79 2.41 -11.41
C ALA A 627 10.26 1.19 -12.18
N THR A 628 9.01 0.78 -11.93
CA THR A 628 8.36 -0.31 -12.68
C THR A 628 7.92 0.13 -14.08
N LEU A 629 7.50 1.39 -14.25
CA LEU A 629 7.18 1.97 -15.56
C LEU A 629 8.43 2.03 -16.45
N VAL A 630 9.56 2.51 -15.91
CA VAL A 630 10.85 2.52 -16.62
C VAL A 630 11.23 1.12 -17.08
N ARG A 631 11.13 0.11 -16.20
CA ARG A 631 11.37 -1.28 -16.58
C ARG A 631 10.43 -1.76 -17.68
N THR A 632 9.14 -1.45 -17.55
CA THR A 632 8.11 -1.87 -18.51
C THR A 632 8.43 -1.33 -19.90
N ILE A 633 8.78 -0.05 -20.01
CA ILE A 633 9.09 0.62 -21.29
C ILE A 633 10.38 0.07 -21.89
N VAL A 634 11.45 -0.02 -21.09
CA VAL A 634 12.81 -0.31 -21.60
C VAL A 634 13.02 -1.80 -21.88
N VAL A 635 12.37 -2.67 -21.11
CA VAL A 635 12.63 -4.12 -21.14
C VAL A 635 11.41 -4.87 -21.66
N ASP A 636 10.29 -4.80 -20.94
CA ASP A 636 9.16 -5.68 -21.25
C ASP A 636 8.52 -5.36 -22.61
N ARG A 637 8.31 -4.08 -22.92
CA ARG A 637 7.79 -3.63 -24.22
C ARG A 637 8.80 -3.81 -25.34
N SER A 638 10.07 -3.50 -25.11
CA SER A 638 11.12 -3.67 -26.11
C SER A 638 11.31 -5.13 -26.51
N THR A 639 11.20 -6.06 -25.57
CA THR A 639 11.24 -7.51 -25.85
C THR A 639 10.14 -7.91 -26.84
N ILE A 640 8.89 -7.51 -26.55
CA ILE A 640 7.74 -7.81 -27.40
C ILE A 640 7.88 -7.15 -28.78
N LEU A 641 8.34 -5.90 -28.83
CA LEU A 641 8.56 -5.18 -30.08
C LEU A 641 9.63 -5.87 -30.94
N LEU A 642 10.76 -6.27 -30.35
CA LEU A 642 11.82 -6.99 -31.07
C LEU A 642 11.33 -8.32 -31.62
N GLN A 643 10.56 -9.08 -30.83
CA GLN A 643 9.95 -10.33 -31.29
C GLN A 643 8.97 -10.10 -32.45
N ASN A 644 8.13 -9.07 -32.35
CA ASN A 644 7.17 -8.71 -33.41
C ASN A 644 7.89 -8.27 -34.71
N VAL A 645 8.98 -7.51 -34.60
CA VAL A 645 9.79 -7.13 -35.76
C VAL A 645 10.39 -8.38 -36.40
N GLY A 646 10.98 -9.28 -35.62
CA GLY A 646 11.49 -10.55 -36.14
C GLY A 646 10.43 -11.39 -36.85
N MET A 647 9.22 -11.44 -36.29
CA MET A 647 8.07 -12.10 -36.89
C MET A 647 7.67 -11.45 -38.22
N ILE A 648 7.50 -10.13 -38.26
CA ILE A 648 7.09 -9.40 -39.47
C ILE A 648 8.15 -9.55 -40.57
N VAL A 649 9.43 -9.32 -40.25
CA VAL A 649 10.53 -9.41 -41.21
C VAL A 649 10.59 -10.81 -41.82
N THR A 650 10.56 -11.86 -40.98
CA THR A 650 10.60 -13.24 -41.47
C THR A 650 9.36 -13.58 -42.30
N SER A 651 8.18 -13.15 -41.87
CA SER A 651 6.92 -13.37 -42.61
C SER A 651 6.92 -12.70 -43.98
N LEU A 652 7.41 -11.46 -44.07
CA LEU A 652 7.50 -10.73 -45.34
C LEU A 652 8.52 -11.38 -46.28
N ILE A 653 9.71 -11.75 -45.78
CA ILE A 653 10.72 -12.45 -46.57
C ILE A 653 10.14 -13.72 -47.18
N ILE A 654 9.51 -14.57 -46.37
CA ILE A 654 8.87 -15.81 -46.84
C ILE A 654 7.77 -15.51 -47.88
N ALA A 655 6.91 -14.53 -47.62
CA ALA A 655 5.80 -14.18 -48.51
C ALA A 655 6.29 -13.68 -49.88
N PHE A 656 7.27 -12.78 -49.91
CA PHE A 656 7.85 -12.25 -51.15
C PHE A 656 8.60 -13.31 -51.96
N ILE A 657 9.30 -14.24 -51.28
CA ILE A 657 9.97 -15.38 -51.94
C ILE A 657 8.94 -16.31 -52.60
N LEU A 658 7.81 -16.57 -51.93
CA LEU A 658 6.77 -17.47 -52.45
C LEU A 658 5.98 -16.84 -53.61
N ASN A 659 5.41 -15.65 -53.40
CA ASN A 659 4.67 -14.92 -54.43
C ASN A 659 4.56 -13.43 -54.11
N TRP A 660 5.36 -12.60 -54.79
CA TRP A 660 5.37 -11.16 -54.57
C TRP A 660 4.04 -10.48 -54.95
N ARG A 661 3.28 -10.99 -55.93
CA ARG A 661 2.03 -10.39 -56.39
C ARG A 661 0.93 -10.51 -55.34
N ILE A 662 0.74 -11.71 -54.77
CA ILE A 662 -0.25 -11.94 -53.70
C ILE A 662 0.15 -11.16 -52.44
N THR A 663 1.45 -11.10 -52.14
CA THR A 663 1.97 -10.38 -50.97
C THR A 663 1.65 -8.88 -51.04
N LEU A 664 1.78 -8.23 -52.20
CA LEU A 664 1.41 -6.83 -52.37
C LEU A 664 -0.08 -6.56 -52.13
N VAL A 665 -0.96 -7.47 -52.56
CA VAL A 665 -2.41 -7.36 -52.30
C VAL A 665 -2.71 -7.44 -50.80
N VAL A 666 -2.09 -8.38 -50.08
CA VAL A 666 -2.25 -8.50 -48.62
C VAL A 666 -1.67 -7.28 -47.89
N LEU A 667 -0.55 -6.74 -48.36
CA LEU A 667 0.04 -5.53 -47.77
C LEU A 667 -0.88 -4.31 -47.95
N ALA A 668 -1.59 -4.22 -49.08
CA ALA A 668 -2.54 -3.15 -49.36
C ALA A 668 -3.79 -3.20 -48.46
N THR A 669 -4.21 -4.38 -47.99
CA THR A 669 -5.35 -4.52 -47.07
C THR A 669 -4.97 -4.34 -45.60
N TYR A 670 -3.69 -4.43 -45.26
CA TYR A 670 -3.20 -4.32 -43.88
C TYR A 670 -3.57 -2.99 -43.18
N PRO A 671 -3.45 -1.80 -43.80
CA PRO A 671 -3.87 -0.54 -43.17
C PRO A 671 -5.35 -0.50 -42.79
N LEU A 672 -6.23 -1.15 -43.57
CA LEU A 672 -7.67 -1.23 -43.26
C LEU A 672 -7.94 -2.12 -42.04
N MET A 673 -7.20 -3.22 -41.88
CA MET A 673 -7.30 -4.02 -40.65
C MET A 673 -6.80 -3.25 -39.43
N VAL A 674 -5.71 -2.50 -39.59
CA VAL A 674 -5.15 -1.67 -38.51
C VAL A 674 -6.13 -0.56 -38.13
N SER A 675 -6.73 0.14 -39.09
CA SER A 675 -7.72 1.18 -38.80
C SER A 675 -8.97 0.62 -38.09
N GLY A 676 -9.46 -0.56 -38.51
CA GLY A 676 -10.55 -1.26 -37.83
C GLY A 676 -10.22 -1.59 -36.37
N HIS A 677 -9.03 -2.14 -36.11
CA HIS A 677 -8.62 -2.48 -34.75
C HIS A 677 -8.39 -1.24 -33.86
N ILE A 678 -7.91 -0.13 -34.44
CA ILE A 678 -7.79 1.14 -33.71
C ILE A 678 -9.18 1.68 -33.37
N SER A 679 -10.13 1.62 -34.30
CA SER A 679 -11.52 2.05 -34.07
C SER A 679 -12.19 1.29 -32.93
N GLU A 680 -12.01 -0.04 -32.87
CA GLU A 680 -12.54 -0.90 -31.80
C GLU A 680 -11.96 -0.56 -30.40
N LYS A 681 -10.73 -0.04 -30.33
CA LYS A 681 -10.12 0.37 -29.06
C LYS A 681 -10.47 1.80 -28.63
N CYS A 682 -10.90 2.64 -29.57
CA CYS A 682 -11.30 4.02 -29.30
C CYS A 682 -12.79 4.16 -28.98
N SER A 683 -13.63 3.18 -29.37
CA SER A 683 -15.00 3.01 -28.86
C SER A 683 -14.99 2.30 -27.51
#